data_AF-A0A923C6G6-F1
#
_entry.id   AF-A0A923C6G6-F1
#
_cell.length_a   1.000
_cell.length_b   1.000
_cell.length_c   1.000
_cell.angle_alpha   90.00
_cell.angle_beta   90.00
_cell.angle_gamma   90.00
#
_symmetry.space_group_name_H-M   'P 1'
#
loop_
_entity.id
_entity.type
_entity.pdbx_description
1 polymer ?
#
loop_
_entity_poly.entity_id
_entity_poly.type
_entity_poly.pdbx_seq_one_letter_code
_entity_poly.pdbx_strand_id
1 'polypeptide(L)'
;MGYRARATGCREVWTWLLALWLAGLCIGADARETADGDGLREVLLANDAFRRDPTPPAWARLTPAPAPQSSGVTTQILLAETQAQVAATPSWIVHRVTQAHDARELSRLGQVMLQFNPSYQRLALHRLAILRGDQTIDHTATAPVRFLQRETQLESGVYSGTITASLLLPDVRVGDALQLMFSVEGSNPILGDRYSDLFGWDDSMPIAHRRISVVAPVDRRLRWQWVGDAPARDLPSPIETVELGQRWWTFESHQLAPAILEPQLASYARPFRTLQISEYSDWNELANWAAGLFAANSPLPGELETWVERWRALPDDAAKASEALQWVQQSIRYHSISLGESSHRPQPPSAVLQQRYGDCKDKSLLLVTILRALGIEADPVLVSLRHRKAISGWLPAPDIFDHAVVRVRLGEHVYFLDPTRLGQVGPLDRMGQTLEDAEVLVVQGRDAGPVVVRSQHRQQIFLSDLKEHFILERFDAPGRLEVTWAFHGAGAESIRLRLMDMTAERRREWAMRDYERRHPGIELEADPQFRDQVDLNRIEMTMSFRVPNLAQSMERGGWVVRYVPATLMGSLALPERLTRTFPLGMSHYPMTLNYEASVRWPDTVSVMSNPSTRLVENAAFVARVESTALGNDARMRVRLEVRRPEVNARDLFALAEDVRRFDREVEGAFWVNKSQIKLVQAGGQVSEDFRERFLRQMREMVDEISKTIDGGGLSEQDLVEALCTRSAALHELGEDARGFRDSDAAVRRVPQSGEAWSCRASSQFRQGHFEAAVSDYSKAMVLGHTRGDALYWRAIARYYAGQVAQAASDFRQAVEAKTDESERAYAQLWWFWTSQQAGLPIPDALRQIAADRRDDLWPAPALALQAGLIGQDELLELARAKGGDAGELGLAEAWFYIGQWHKSQGRLDDALMAFRKTVALNATMYLEHLAARFELR
;
A
#
# COMPACT_ATOMS: atom_id res chain seq x y z
N MET A 1 30.84 46.23 6.03
CA MET A 1 32.17 46.40 6.66
C MET A 1 32.62 45.02 7.11
N GLY A 2 33.74 44.40 6.72
CA GLY A 2 34.88 44.79 5.91
C GLY A 2 36.11 44.02 6.38
N TYR A 3 36.77 43.29 5.46
CA TYR A 3 38.20 42.94 5.39
C TYR A 3 38.77 41.80 6.30
N ARG A 4 39.28 40.66 5.75
CA ARG A 4 40.58 40.34 5.05
C ARG A 4 41.74 40.07 6.05
N ALA A 5 42.69 39.14 5.90
CA ALA A 5 43.16 38.26 4.81
C ALA A 5 44.19 37.20 5.34
N ARG A 6 44.39 36.10 4.56
CA ARG A 6 45.65 35.44 4.08
C ARG A 6 46.81 35.13 5.09
N ALA A 7 47.67 34.12 4.94
CA ALA A 7 47.99 32.99 4.04
C ALA A 7 49.07 32.16 4.80
N THR A 8 49.31 30.86 4.56
CA THR A 8 50.32 30.23 3.65
C THR A 8 50.33 28.71 3.98
N GLY A 9 50.63 27.70 3.16
CA GLY A 9 51.02 27.43 1.75
C GLY A 9 50.80 25.90 1.51
N CYS A 10 50.41 25.38 0.34
CA CYS A 10 51.23 25.00 -0.84
C CYS A 10 52.58 24.34 -0.48
N ARG A 11 53.06 23.20 -1.04
CA ARG A 11 52.80 22.52 -2.34
C ARG A 11 53.69 21.25 -2.49
N GLU A 12 53.31 20.35 -3.42
CA GLU A 12 54.17 19.50 -4.32
C GLU A 12 54.80 18.17 -3.78
N VAL A 13 55.02 17.04 -4.51
CA VAL A 13 54.81 16.56 -5.92
C VAL A 13 55.31 15.08 -6.05
N TRP A 14 54.55 14.23 -6.77
CA TRP A 14 54.94 13.15 -7.74
C TRP A 14 55.72 11.83 -7.38
N THR A 15 55.05 10.70 -7.71
CA THR A 15 55.48 9.45 -8.43
C THR A 15 56.86 8.77 -8.22
N TRP A 16 56.88 7.44 -7.99
CA TRP A 16 57.50 6.35 -8.81
C TRP A 16 57.94 5.07 -8.02
N LEU A 17 57.93 3.91 -8.73
CA LEU A 17 58.56 2.57 -8.49
C LEU A 17 57.80 1.57 -7.58
N LEU A 18 57.32 0.38 -7.96
CA LEU A 18 57.73 -0.70 -8.90
C LEU A 18 59.00 -1.49 -8.49
N ALA A 19 58.80 -2.80 -8.31
CA ALA A 19 59.75 -3.93 -8.27
C ALA A 19 60.46 -4.30 -6.94
N LEU A 20 60.15 -5.49 -6.40
CA LEU A 20 60.99 -6.72 -6.43
C LEU A 20 60.41 -7.74 -5.41
N TRP A 21 59.80 -8.87 -5.82
CA TRP A 21 60.38 -10.14 -6.32
C TRP A 21 61.12 -11.00 -5.27
N LEU A 22 60.70 -12.27 -5.22
CA LEU A 22 61.40 -13.53 -4.86
C LEU A 22 61.41 -14.08 -3.42
N ALA A 23 60.72 -15.21 -3.23
CA ALA A 23 61.27 -16.59 -3.10
C ALA A 23 60.19 -17.54 -2.49
N GLY A 24 59.94 -18.78 -2.90
CA GLY A 24 60.56 -19.70 -3.87
C GLY A 24 59.55 -20.83 -4.25
N LEU A 25 59.58 -21.30 -5.51
CA LEU A 25 60.14 -22.59 -6.01
C LEU A 25 59.29 -23.83 -5.62
N CYS A 26 58.49 -24.43 -6.51
CA CYS A 26 58.79 -25.24 -7.73
C CYS A 26 58.78 -26.76 -7.45
N ILE A 27 57.80 -27.48 -8.01
CA ILE A 27 57.98 -28.78 -8.66
C ILE A 27 57.12 -28.75 -9.94
N GLY A 28 57.76 -28.90 -11.09
CA GLY A 28 57.12 -28.95 -12.40
C GLY A 28 56.78 -30.37 -12.85
N ALA A 29 55.82 -30.45 -13.76
CA ALA A 29 55.70 -31.55 -14.71
C ALA A 29 55.27 -30.94 -16.05
N ASP A 30 56.05 -31.23 -17.09
CA ASP A 30 55.88 -30.78 -18.47
C ASP A 30 54.53 -31.20 -19.05
N ALA A 31 53.76 -30.23 -19.56
CA ALA A 31 52.76 -30.47 -20.58
C ALA A 31 52.83 -29.32 -21.59
N ARG A 32 53.19 -29.68 -22.83
CA ARG A 32 53.33 -28.81 -23.99
C ARG A 32 52.14 -27.86 -24.13
N GLU A 33 52.45 -26.58 -24.36
CA GLU A 33 51.49 -25.55 -24.78
C GLU A 33 50.66 -26.05 -25.97
N THR A 34 49.36 -26.19 -25.72
CA THR A 34 48.34 -25.95 -26.74
C THR A 34 47.70 -24.64 -26.35
N ALA A 35 48.00 -23.59 -27.12
CA ALA A 35 47.26 -22.36 -27.09
C ALA A 35 45.89 -22.65 -27.72
N ASP A 36 44.84 -22.83 -26.90
CA ASP A 36 43.48 -22.67 -27.38
C ASP A 36 42.51 -22.24 -26.27
N GLY A 37 41.76 -21.19 -26.61
CA GLY A 37 40.59 -20.59 -25.97
C GLY A 37 40.18 -20.99 -24.55
N ASP A 38 40.47 -20.11 -23.59
CA ASP A 38 39.62 -19.96 -22.39
C ASP A 38 38.72 -18.73 -22.59
N GLY A 39 37.72 -18.91 -23.47
CA GLY A 39 36.70 -17.93 -23.79
C GLY A 39 35.36 -18.36 -23.23
N LEU A 40 34.65 -17.43 -22.58
CA LEU A 40 33.23 -17.56 -22.24
C LEU A 40 32.46 -18.27 -23.37
N ARG A 41 31.78 -19.38 -23.06
CA ARG A 41 31.03 -20.19 -24.04
C ARG A 41 30.09 -19.30 -24.86
N GLU A 42 30.41 -19.07 -26.13
CA GLU A 42 29.55 -18.36 -27.09
C GLU A 42 28.40 -19.27 -27.53
N VAL A 43 27.24 -18.67 -27.81
CA VAL A 43 26.08 -19.41 -28.32
C VAL A 43 26.26 -19.70 -29.81
N LEU A 44 26.22 -20.98 -30.19
CA LEU A 44 26.16 -21.41 -31.59
C LEU A 44 24.78 -21.05 -32.15
N LEU A 45 24.71 -20.01 -32.99
CA LEU A 45 23.52 -19.70 -33.76
C LEU A 45 23.33 -20.70 -34.91
N ALA A 46 22.08 -20.92 -35.31
CA ALA A 46 21.82 -21.49 -36.64
C ALA A 46 22.50 -20.59 -37.68
N ASN A 47 23.18 -21.21 -38.67
CA ASN A 47 24.08 -20.54 -39.62
C ASN A 47 23.41 -19.40 -40.43
N ASP A 48 22.08 -19.28 -40.42
CA ASP A 48 21.29 -18.30 -41.15
C ASP A 48 20.62 -17.23 -40.24
N ALA A 49 20.64 -17.38 -38.92
CA ALA A 49 19.87 -16.53 -37.99
C ALA A 49 20.35 -15.07 -37.93
N PHE A 50 21.64 -14.85 -38.16
CA PHE A 50 22.25 -13.53 -38.33
C PHE A 50 23.04 -13.48 -39.62
N ARG A 51 22.89 -12.41 -40.41
CA ARG A 51 23.73 -12.15 -41.58
C ARG A 51 24.19 -10.71 -41.67
N ARG A 52 25.32 -10.51 -42.34
CA ARG A 52 25.76 -9.20 -42.84
C ARG A 52 25.33 -9.10 -44.28
N ASP A 53 24.47 -8.14 -44.57
CA ASP A 53 23.91 -7.95 -45.90
C ASP A 53 23.82 -6.46 -46.16
N PRO A 54 24.76 -5.86 -46.91
CA PRO A 54 24.78 -4.42 -47.14
C PRO A 54 23.57 -3.93 -47.94
N THR A 55 22.74 -4.83 -48.49
CA THR A 55 21.56 -4.50 -49.26
C THR A 55 20.33 -4.52 -48.35
N PRO A 56 19.68 -3.37 -48.09
CA PRO A 56 18.41 -3.34 -47.37
C PRO A 56 17.29 -4.05 -48.15
N PRO A 57 16.18 -4.43 -47.51
CA PRO A 57 15.04 -5.01 -48.21
C PRO A 57 14.54 -4.10 -49.32
N ALA A 58 14.29 -4.66 -50.51
CA ALA A 58 13.93 -3.89 -51.71
C ALA A 58 12.63 -3.08 -51.58
N TRP A 59 11.77 -3.43 -50.63
CA TRP A 59 10.54 -2.71 -50.35
C TRP A 59 10.76 -1.42 -49.54
N ALA A 60 11.88 -1.30 -48.81
CA ALA A 60 12.12 -0.21 -47.87
C ALA A 60 12.45 1.12 -48.58
N ARG A 61 11.90 2.23 -48.07
CA ARG A 61 12.07 3.59 -48.62
C ARG A 61 12.91 4.47 -47.69
N LEU A 62 14.20 4.19 -47.60
CA LEU A 62 15.08 4.72 -46.56
C LEU A 62 15.46 6.19 -46.76
N THR A 63 15.43 6.97 -45.69
CA THR A 63 15.92 8.35 -45.68
C THR A 63 17.46 8.36 -45.71
N PRO A 64 18.12 9.23 -46.50
CA PRO A 64 19.58 9.37 -46.46
C PRO A 64 20.08 9.73 -45.06
N ALA A 65 21.24 9.18 -44.66
CA ALA A 65 21.81 9.48 -43.35
C ALA A 65 22.21 10.97 -43.25
N PRO A 66 21.71 11.71 -42.25
CA PRO A 66 22.13 13.09 -42.04
C PRO A 66 23.60 13.16 -41.62
N ALA A 67 24.29 14.23 -42.06
CA ALA A 67 25.64 14.52 -41.62
C ALA A 67 25.67 14.91 -40.12
N PRO A 68 26.77 14.67 -39.39
CA PRO A 68 26.96 15.15 -38.03
C PRO A 68 26.74 16.66 -37.93
N GLN A 69 26.05 17.13 -36.88
CA GLN A 69 25.73 18.54 -36.67
C GLN A 69 26.36 19.04 -35.37
N SER A 70 26.45 20.36 -35.18
CA SER A 70 26.75 20.92 -33.87
C SER A 70 25.45 21.06 -33.07
N SER A 71 25.48 20.74 -31.78
CA SER A 71 24.30 20.77 -30.93
C SER A 71 24.66 21.18 -29.50
N GLY A 72 23.68 21.75 -28.78
CA GLY A 72 23.81 22.14 -27.38
C GLY A 72 23.49 21.02 -26.38
N VAL A 73 23.12 19.83 -26.86
CA VAL A 73 22.76 18.66 -26.03
C VAL A 73 23.89 17.63 -25.98
N THR A 74 23.91 16.78 -24.96
CA THR A 74 24.96 15.75 -24.79
C THR A 74 24.87 14.63 -25.83
N THR A 75 23.67 14.24 -26.24
CA THR A 75 23.41 13.31 -27.34
C THR A 75 22.13 13.71 -28.04
N GLN A 76 22.12 13.54 -29.37
CA GLN A 76 20.96 13.74 -30.21
C GLN A 76 20.80 12.57 -31.19
N ILE A 77 19.55 12.22 -31.47
CA ILE A 77 19.23 11.28 -32.55
C ILE A 77 18.92 12.12 -33.79
N LEU A 78 19.82 12.10 -34.77
CA LEU A 78 19.64 12.87 -36.00
C LEU A 78 18.55 12.26 -36.91
N LEU A 79 18.46 10.93 -36.92
CA LEU A 79 17.44 10.18 -37.64
C LEU A 79 17.01 8.98 -36.80
N ALA A 80 15.71 8.83 -36.59
CA ALA A 80 15.08 7.64 -36.04
C ALA A 80 14.02 7.17 -37.04
N GLU A 81 14.40 6.27 -37.94
CA GLU A 81 13.50 5.68 -38.93
C GLU A 81 13.21 4.22 -38.61
N THR A 82 11.93 3.85 -38.66
CA THR A 82 11.47 2.47 -38.55
C THR A 82 10.44 2.23 -39.64
N GLN A 83 10.63 1.19 -40.45
CA GLN A 83 9.63 0.79 -41.43
C GLN A 83 9.26 -0.67 -41.21
N ALA A 84 7.97 -1.01 -41.28
CA ALA A 84 7.48 -2.38 -41.11
C ALA A 84 6.62 -2.78 -42.30
N GLN A 85 6.93 -3.94 -42.88
CA GLN A 85 6.15 -4.58 -43.92
C GLN A 85 5.32 -5.72 -43.33
N VAL A 86 4.01 -5.57 -43.47
CA VAL A 86 2.99 -6.54 -43.09
C VAL A 86 2.75 -7.47 -44.29
N ALA A 87 3.50 -8.56 -44.36
CA ALA A 87 3.39 -9.58 -45.40
C ALA A 87 3.11 -10.96 -44.78
N ALA A 88 3.16 -12.03 -45.58
CA ALA A 88 3.08 -13.41 -45.09
C ALA A 88 4.20 -13.71 -44.08
N THR A 89 5.42 -13.22 -44.36
CA THR A 89 6.49 -13.10 -43.38
C THR A 89 6.69 -11.62 -43.09
N PRO A 90 6.24 -11.13 -41.92
CA PRO A 90 6.45 -9.74 -41.55
C PRO A 90 7.95 -9.44 -41.46
N SER A 91 8.34 -8.23 -41.85
CA SER A 91 9.71 -7.75 -41.66
C SER A 91 9.71 -6.29 -41.30
N TRP A 92 10.72 -5.85 -40.57
CA TRP A 92 10.94 -4.43 -40.31
C TRP A 92 12.40 -4.06 -40.46
N ILE A 93 12.63 -2.80 -40.77
CA ILE A 93 13.94 -2.20 -40.88
C ILE A 93 14.03 -1.00 -39.95
N VAL A 94 15.17 -0.89 -39.28
CA VAL A 94 15.52 0.27 -38.46
C VAL A 94 16.71 0.96 -39.12
N HIS A 95 16.61 2.27 -39.30
CA HIS A 95 17.72 3.13 -39.70
C HIS A 95 17.83 4.29 -38.70
N ARG A 96 18.89 4.26 -37.90
CA ARG A 96 19.13 5.22 -36.82
C ARG A 96 20.48 5.89 -36.98
N VAL A 97 20.52 7.22 -36.81
CA VAL A 97 21.76 8.00 -36.73
C VAL A 97 21.78 8.72 -35.39
N THR A 98 22.73 8.38 -34.52
CA THR A 98 22.85 8.95 -33.17
C THR A 98 24.20 9.63 -33.02
N GLN A 99 24.24 10.86 -32.53
CA GLN A 99 25.47 11.64 -32.38
C GLN A 99 25.76 11.96 -30.91
N ALA A 100 26.99 11.72 -30.48
CA ALA A 100 27.45 12.05 -29.13
C ALA A 100 28.29 13.32 -29.12
N HIS A 101 27.96 14.27 -28.24
CA HIS A 101 28.68 15.52 -28.04
C HIS A 101 29.46 15.57 -26.72
N ASP A 102 29.38 14.50 -25.92
CA ASP A 102 30.02 14.40 -24.60
C ASP A 102 30.78 13.07 -24.48
N ALA A 103 31.96 13.09 -23.85
CA ALA A 103 32.80 11.92 -23.67
C ALA A 103 32.11 10.80 -22.86
N ARG A 104 31.17 11.14 -21.97
CA ARG A 104 30.38 10.19 -21.16
C ARG A 104 29.50 9.28 -22.01
N GLU A 105 29.14 9.71 -23.21
CA GLU A 105 28.22 9.00 -24.11
C GLU A 105 28.95 8.04 -25.07
N LEU A 106 30.28 8.13 -25.17
CA LEU A 106 31.06 7.34 -26.12
C LEU A 106 30.98 5.85 -25.84
N SER A 107 30.92 5.44 -24.58
CA SER A 107 30.75 4.03 -24.21
C SER A 107 29.42 3.46 -24.72
N ARG A 108 28.35 4.25 -24.62
CA ARG A 108 27.02 3.87 -25.11
C ARG A 108 26.96 3.89 -26.63
N LEU A 109 27.59 4.88 -27.27
CA LEU A 109 27.63 4.99 -28.73
C LEU A 109 28.50 3.89 -29.36
N GLY A 110 29.59 3.49 -28.70
CA GLY A 110 30.51 2.46 -29.17
C GLY A 110 30.03 1.02 -28.95
N GLN A 111 28.92 0.81 -28.26
CA GLN A 111 28.36 -0.52 -28.00
C GLN A 111 26.95 -0.64 -28.57
N VAL A 112 26.80 -1.41 -29.65
CA VAL A 112 25.51 -1.70 -30.28
C VAL A 112 24.99 -3.05 -29.82
N MET A 113 23.76 -3.10 -29.33
CA MET A 113 23.07 -4.33 -28.93
C MET A 113 21.80 -4.49 -29.75
N LEU A 114 21.72 -5.56 -30.54
CA LEU A 114 20.54 -5.90 -31.35
C LEU A 114 19.92 -7.17 -30.80
N GLN A 115 18.63 -7.12 -30.46
CA GLN A 115 17.90 -8.26 -29.90
C GLN A 115 16.97 -8.89 -30.94
N PHE A 116 16.94 -10.22 -30.99
CA PHE A 116 16.02 -10.99 -31.83
C PHE A 116 15.87 -12.43 -31.29
N ASN A 117 14.81 -13.12 -31.68
CA ASN A 117 14.61 -14.53 -31.36
C ASN A 117 15.01 -15.41 -32.57
N PRO A 118 16.14 -16.12 -32.52
CA PRO A 118 16.65 -16.90 -33.67
C PRO A 118 15.73 -18.07 -34.07
N SER A 119 14.76 -18.45 -33.25
CA SER A 119 13.84 -19.57 -33.52
C SER A 119 12.86 -19.24 -34.65
N TYR A 120 12.48 -17.97 -34.80
CA TYR A 120 11.50 -17.52 -35.79
C TYR A 120 11.83 -16.15 -36.42
N GLN A 121 12.93 -15.51 -36.01
CA GLN A 121 13.43 -14.27 -36.62
C GLN A 121 14.78 -14.47 -37.27
N ARG A 122 15.07 -13.61 -38.25
CA ARG A 122 16.34 -13.49 -38.95
C ARG A 122 16.78 -12.04 -38.90
N LEU A 123 17.98 -11.78 -38.38
CA LEU A 123 18.57 -10.44 -38.24
C LEU A 123 19.60 -10.19 -39.35
N ALA A 124 19.41 -9.13 -40.14
CA ALA A 124 20.37 -8.70 -41.16
C ALA A 124 20.95 -7.32 -40.81
N LEU A 125 22.28 -7.24 -40.65
CA LEU A 125 22.98 -5.97 -40.48
C LEU A 125 23.30 -5.36 -41.86
N HIS A 126 22.76 -4.18 -42.15
CA HIS A 126 22.93 -3.47 -43.42
C HIS A 126 23.98 -2.37 -43.37
N ARG A 127 24.06 -1.66 -42.25
CA ARG A 127 25.02 -0.58 -42.06
C ARG A 127 25.43 -0.44 -40.59
N LEU A 128 26.72 -0.29 -40.36
CA LEU A 128 27.30 0.11 -39.09
C LEU A 128 28.50 1.01 -39.38
N ALA A 129 28.33 2.32 -39.32
CA ALA A 129 29.38 3.26 -39.73
C ALA A 129 29.47 4.47 -38.79
N ILE A 130 30.69 4.96 -38.59
CA ILE A 130 30.96 6.23 -37.90
C ILE A 130 31.03 7.34 -38.95
N LEU A 131 30.24 8.39 -38.75
CA LEU A 131 30.25 9.63 -39.53
C LEU A 131 31.04 10.68 -38.74
N ARG A 132 32.17 11.14 -39.28
CA ARG A 132 33.09 12.08 -38.64
C ARG A 132 33.44 13.20 -39.63
N GLY A 133 32.75 14.33 -39.51
CA GLY A 133 32.80 15.38 -40.53
C GLY A 133 32.41 14.80 -41.89
N ASP A 134 33.27 14.96 -42.90
CA ASP A 134 33.06 14.41 -44.25
C ASP A 134 33.51 12.95 -44.40
N GLN A 135 34.09 12.35 -43.36
CA GLN A 135 34.57 10.96 -43.40
C GLN A 135 33.49 9.99 -42.95
N THR A 136 33.35 8.88 -43.68
CA THR A 136 32.54 7.72 -43.28
C THR A 136 33.45 6.52 -43.05
N ILE A 137 33.51 6.04 -41.82
CA ILE A 137 34.29 4.88 -41.41
C ILE A 137 33.34 3.70 -41.28
N ASP A 138 33.36 2.78 -42.24
CA ASP A 138 32.43 1.66 -42.32
C ASP A 138 32.95 0.44 -41.56
N HIS A 139 32.19 0.02 -40.54
CA HIS A 139 32.47 -1.14 -39.71
C HIS A 139 31.50 -2.31 -39.97
N THR A 140 30.63 -2.21 -40.96
CA THR A 140 29.60 -3.22 -41.26
C THR A 140 30.20 -4.61 -41.48
N ALA A 141 31.32 -4.67 -42.21
CA ALA A 141 32.02 -5.92 -42.51
C ALA A 141 33.08 -6.32 -41.47
N THR A 142 33.56 -5.38 -40.64
CA THR A 142 34.75 -5.58 -39.79
C THR A 142 34.46 -5.58 -38.29
N ALA A 143 33.33 -5.02 -37.83
CA ALA A 143 33.00 -5.01 -36.41
C ALA A 143 32.91 -6.45 -35.86
N PRO A 144 33.53 -6.77 -34.72
CA PRO A 144 33.31 -8.06 -34.08
C PRO A 144 31.85 -8.16 -33.60
N VAL A 145 31.20 -9.31 -33.84
CA VAL A 145 29.87 -9.62 -33.31
C VAL A 145 30.02 -10.73 -32.29
N ARG A 146 29.46 -10.53 -31.10
CA ARG A 146 29.32 -11.56 -30.08
C ARG A 146 27.85 -11.84 -29.83
N PHE A 147 27.47 -13.10 -29.81
CA PHE A 147 26.11 -13.50 -29.51
C PHE A 147 26.00 -13.87 -28.04
N LEU A 148 25.19 -13.09 -27.34
CA LEU A 148 24.98 -13.21 -25.91
C LEU A 148 23.54 -13.66 -25.69
N GLN A 149 23.36 -14.85 -25.11
CA GLN A 149 22.08 -15.24 -24.55
C GLN A 149 22.00 -14.68 -23.13
N ARG A 150 21.60 -13.41 -23.04
CA ARG A 150 21.30 -12.74 -21.78
C ARG A 150 19.86 -13.06 -21.42
N GLU A 151 19.65 -14.19 -20.75
CA GLU A 151 18.39 -14.48 -20.07
C GLU A 151 18.27 -13.55 -18.86
N THR A 152 17.79 -12.32 -19.06
CA THR A 152 17.72 -11.28 -18.01
C THR A 152 16.75 -11.60 -16.88
N GLN A 153 16.02 -12.71 -17.00
CA GLN A 153 15.08 -13.23 -16.02
C GLN A 153 15.42 -14.68 -15.63
N LEU A 154 16.65 -15.12 -15.88
CA LEU A 154 17.12 -16.47 -15.58
C LEU A 154 17.01 -16.80 -14.09
N GLU A 155 17.37 -15.85 -13.23
CA GLU A 155 17.27 -15.99 -11.78
C GLU A 155 15.81 -16.12 -11.32
N SER A 156 14.86 -15.66 -12.14
CA SER A 156 13.42 -15.85 -11.97
C SER A 156 12.87 -17.10 -12.69
N GLY A 157 13.76 -17.93 -13.25
CA GLY A 157 13.42 -19.15 -13.96
C GLY A 157 12.74 -18.95 -15.32
N VAL A 158 12.93 -17.80 -15.96
CA VAL A 158 12.32 -17.47 -17.27
C VAL A 158 13.38 -17.53 -18.38
N TYR A 159 13.08 -18.29 -19.41
CA TYR A 159 13.87 -18.45 -20.64
C TYR A 159 13.06 -17.93 -21.81
N SER A 160 13.52 -16.82 -22.40
CA SER A 160 12.83 -16.20 -23.54
C SER A 160 13.38 -16.69 -24.89
N GLY A 161 14.61 -17.22 -24.91
CA GLY A 161 15.32 -17.56 -26.15
C GLY A 161 15.73 -16.35 -26.99
N THR A 162 15.61 -15.14 -26.45
CA THR A 162 16.09 -13.93 -27.12
C THR A 162 17.60 -13.86 -27.04
N ILE A 163 18.25 -13.61 -28.18
CA ILE A 163 19.69 -13.45 -28.28
C ILE A 163 20.02 -11.99 -28.56
N THR A 164 21.09 -11.50 -27.93
CA THR A 164 21.66 -10.19 -28.20
C THR A 164 22.89 -10.32 -29.08
N ALA A 165 22.86 -9.77 -30.29
CA ALA A 165 24.04 -9.51 -31.08
C ALA A 165 24.72 -8.23 -30.55
N SER A 166 25.86 -8.38 -29.88
CA SER A 166 26.67 -7.29 -29.33
C SER A 166 27.79 -6.94 -30.29
N LEU A 167 27.78 -5.73 -30.82
CA LEU A 167 28.82 -5.19 -31.70
C LEU A 167 29.57 -4.09 -30.95
N LEU A 168 30.90 -4.18 -30.94
CA LEU A 168 31.78 -3.18 -30.33
C LEU A 168 32.51 -2.41 -31.44
N LEU A 169 32.43 -1.08 -31.38
CA LEU A 169 33.07 -0.18 -32.31
C LEU A 169 34.38 0.37 -31.73
N PRO A 170 35.51 0.24 -32.44
CA PRO A 170 36.74 0.91 -32.07
C PRO A 170 36.71 2.41 -32.44
N ASP A 171 37.57 3.21 -31.82
CA ASP A 171 37.84 4.62 -32.18
C ASP A 171 36.60 5.53 -32.26
N VAL A 172 35.63 5.39 -31.35
CA VAL A 172 34.51 6.34 -31.23
C VAL A 172 34.95 7.57 -30.45
N ARG A 173 34.71 8.77 -31.01
CA ARG A 173 35.16 10.06 -30.48
C ARG A 173 34.01 11.04 -30.27
N VAL A 174 34.24 12.06 -29.45
CA VAL A 174 33.27 13.16 -29.26
C VAL A 174 33.04 13.86 -30.60
N GLY A 175 31.78 14.06 -30.95
CA GLY A 175 31.33 14.65 -32.21
C GLY A 175 30.94 13.62 -33.28
N ASP A 176 31.33 12.36 -33.13
CA ASP A 176 30.99 11.30 -34.08
C ASP A 176 29.49 10.99 -34.05
N ALA A 177 28.93 10.69 -35.22
CA ALA A 177 27.60 10.11 -35.35
C ALA A 177 27.67 8.65 -35.79
N LEU A 178 26.99 7.76 -35.06
CA LEU A 178 26.84 6.36 -35.43
C LEU A 178 25.63 6.19 -36.33
N GLN A 179 25.84 5.72 -37.57
CA GLN A 179 24.80 5.21 -38.46
C GLN A 179 24.65 3.71 -38.26
N LEU A 180 23.47 3.29 -37.81
CA LEU A 180 23.07 1.90 -37.65
C LEU A 180 21.86 1.60 -38.56
N MET A 181 21.95 0.54 -39.35
CA MET A 181 20.85 0.04 -40.14
C MET A 181 20.80 -1.49 -40.10
N PHE A 182 19.64 -2.04 -39.75
CA PHE A 182 19.41 -3.48 -39.70
C PHE A 182 17.94 -3.79 -39.97
N SER A 183 17.66 -4.99 -40.47
CA SER A 183 16.30 -5.52 -40.57
C SER A 183 16.15 -6.80 -39.77
N VAL A 184 14.92 -7.04 -39.33
CA VAL A 184 14.51 -8.31 -38.76
C VAL A 184 13.32 -8.82 -39.57
N GLU A 185 13.43 -10.07 -40.00
CA GLU A 185 12.38 -10.78 -40.74
C GLU A 185 11.86 -11.92 -39.89
N GLY A 186 10.54 -12.09 -39.87
CA GLY A 186 9.85 -13.14 -39.13
C GLY A 186 9.05 -12.63 -37.94
N SER A 187 8.06 -13.42 -37.54
CA SER A 187 7.19 -13.16 -36.40
C SER A 187 6.92 -14.45 -35.65
N ASN A 188 6.35 -14.35 -34.45
CA ASN A 188 6.05 -15.53 -33.68
C ASN A 188 4.93 -16.34 -34.38
N PRO A 189 5.16 -17.61 -34.74
CA PRO A 189 4.19 -18.40 -35.52
C PRO A 189 2.84 -18.58 -34.82
N ILE A 190 2.78 -18.40 -33.49
CA ILE A 190 1.53 -18.51 -32.72
C ILE A 190 0.47 -17.46 -33.08
N LEU A 191 0.90 -16.36 -33.71
CA LEU A 191 0.01 -15.29 -34.19
C LEU A 191 -0.70 -15.67 -35.50
N GLY A 192 -0.26 -16.74 -36.18
CA GLY A 192 -0.79 -17.14 -37.47
C GLY A 192 -0.67 -16.01 -38.50
N ASP A 193 -1.75 -15.78 -39.26
CA ASP A 193 -1.80 -14.73 -40.28
C ASP A 193 -2.07 -13.32 -39.71
N ARG A 194 -2.30 -13.18 -38.40
CA ARG A 194 -2.60 -11.89 -37.77
C ARG A 194 -1.34 -11.09 -37.47
N TYR A 195 -1.41 -9.78 -37.68
CA TYR A 195 -0.34 -8.84 -37.34
C TYR A 195 -0.75 -7.87 -36.22
N SER A 196 0.12 -7.73 -35.22
CA SER A 196 0.08 -6.65 -34.22
C SER A 196 1.51 -6.24 -33.85
N ASP A 197 1.70 -4.95 -33.56
CA ASP A 197 3.01 -4.41 -33.19
C ASP A 197 2.90 -3.06 -32.47
N LEU A 198 3.97 -2.67 -31.79
CA LEU A 198 4.11 -1.45 -31.01
C LEU A 198 5.40 -0.71 -31.39
N PHE A 199 5.26 0.47 -32.00
CA PHE A 199 6.39 1.28 -32.42
C PHE A 199 6.55 2.52 -31.52
N GLY A 200 7.58 2.54 -30.68
CA GLY A 200 7.86 3.68 -29.80
C GLY A 200 8.07 4.97 -30.59
N TRP A 201 7.36 6.05 -30.26
CA TRP A 201 7.48 7.33 -30.96
C TRP A 201 8.53 8.23 -30.34
N ASP A 202 8.48 8.34 -29.01
CA ASP A 202 9.34 9.18 -28.20
C ASP A 202 10.64 8.46 -27.77
N ASP A 203 11.65 9.23 -27.39
CA ASP A 203 12.92 8.75 -26.80
C ASP A 203 13.31 9.71 -25.67
N SER A 204 14.20 9.30 -24.76
CA SER A 204 14.74 10.19 -23.72
C SER A 204 15.77 11.18 -24.27
N MET A 205 16.17 11.01 -25.53
CA MET A 205 17.02 11.92 -26.29
C MET A 205 16.18 12.72 -27.30
N PRO A 206 16.56 13.98 -27.59
CA PRO A 206 15.92 14.74 -28.67
C PRO A 206 16.14 14.04 -30.02
N ILE A 207 15.09 14.06 -30.85
CA ILE A 207 15.11 13.46 -32.19
C ILE A 207 14.93 14.57 -33.24
N ALA A 208 15.92 14.77 -34.11
CA ALA A 208 15.84 15.77 -35.17
C ALA A 208 14.86 15.36 -36.27
N HIS A 209 14.81 14.06 -36.61
CA HIS A 209 13.89 13.51 -37.62
C HIS A 209 13.37 12.14 -37.17
N ARG A 210 12.08 12.06 -36.86
CA ARG A 210 11.38 10.81 -36.52
C ARG A 210 10.49 10.39 -37.68
N ARG A 211 10.62 9.14 -38.11
CA ARG A 211 9.77 8.55 -39.15
C ARG A 211 9.40 7.10 -38.82
N ILE A 212 8.11 6.79 -38.90
CA ILE A 212 7.59 5.43 -38.81
C ILE A 212 6.76 5.16 -40.07
N SER A 213 7.04 4.09 -40.80
CA SER A 213 6.23 3.67 -41.95
C SER A 213 5.70 2.26 -41.76
N VAL A 214 4.41 2.05 -41.99
CA VAL A 214 3.80 0.71 -42.01
C VAL A 214 3.28 0.47 -43.42
N VAL A 215 3.73 -0.61 -44.06
CA VAL A 215 3.31 -1.00 -45.40
C VAL A 215 2.60 -2.34 -45.36
N ALA A 216 1.46 -2.44 -46.03
CA ALA A 216 0.66 -3.65 -46.08
C ALA A 216 -0.09 -3.79 -47.42
N PRO A 217 -0.41 -5.02 -47.85
CA PRO A 217 -1.36 -5.25 -48.94
C PRO A 217 -2.69 -4.52 -48.69
N VAL A 218 -3.26 -3.93 -49.74
CA VAL A 218 -4.48 -3.09 -49.64
C VAL A 218 -5.72 -3.84 -49.10
N ASP A 219 -5.72 -5.17 -49.21
CA ASP A 219 -6.76 -6.08 -48.74
C ASP A 219 -6.64 -6.46 -47.25
N ARG A 220 -5.47 -6.23 -46.62
CA ARG A 220 -5.31 -6.37 -45.18
C ARG A 220 -5.98 -5.21 -44.43
N ARG A 221 -6.67 -5.54 -43.34
CA ARG A 221 -7.43 -4.58 -42.53
C ARG A 221 -6.68 -4.28 -41.24
N LEU A 222 -5.78 -3.31 -41.32
CA LEU A 222 -5.02 -2.82 -40.17
C LEU A 222 -5.73 -1.65 -39.51
N ARG A 223 -5.70 -1.63 -38.18
CA ARG A 223 -6.06 -0.47 -37.37
C ARG A 223 -4.81 0.06 -36.70
N TRP A 224 -4.78 1.37 -36.50
CA TRP A 224 -3.70 2.02 -35.80
C TRP A 224 -4.24 3.03 -34.80
N GLN A 225 -3.49 3.25 -33.73
CA GLN A 225 -3.76 4.34 -32.80
C GLN A 225 -2.49 4.76 -32.06
N TRP A 226 -2.52 5.99 -31.54
CA TRP A 226 -1.52 6.46 -30.60
C TRP A 226 -1.88 6.02 -29.19
N VAL A 227 -0.90 5.50 -28.47
CA VAL A 227 -1.04 5.11 -27.07
C VAL A 227 0.04 5.79 -26.24
N GLY A 228 -0.33 6.36 -25.10
CA GLY A 228 0.56 7.11 -24.23
C GLY A 228 -0.18 8.28 -23.57
N ASP A 229 0.27 8.68 -22.38
CA ASP A 229 -0.37 9.73 -21.59
C ASP A 229 0.26 11.10 -21.82
N ALA A 230 1.40 11.15 -22.52
CA ALA A 230 2.00 12.43 -22.88
C ALA A 230 1.06 13.20 -23.82
N PRO A 231 1.01 14.54 -23.72
CA PRO A 231 0.09 15.34 -24.52
C PRO A 231 0.15 14.98 -26.02
N ALA A 232 -1.03 14.78 -26.62
CA ALA A 232 -1.16 14.47 -28.05
C ALA A 232 -0.79 15.65 -28.97
N ARG A 233 -0.34 16.78 -28.40
CA ARG A 233 0.19 17.90 -29.18
C ARG A 233 1.38 17.37 -29.99
N ASP A 234 1.38 17.68 -31.28
CA ASP A 234 2.46 17.34 -32.22
C ASP A 234 2.55 15.85 -32.63
N LEU A 235 1.49 15.06 -32.43
CA LEU A 235 1.38 13.73 -33.04
C LEU A 235 0.89 13.83 -34.49
N PRO A 236 1.63 13.27 -35.47
CA PRO A 236 1.23 13.35 -36.87
C PRO A 236 0.06 12.39 -37.18
N SER A 237 -0.79 12.82 -38.10
CA SER A 237 -1.62 11.88 -38.87
C SER A 237 -0.76 11.21 -39.95
N PRO A 238 -1.06 9.96 -40.35
CA PRO A 238 -0.28 9.30 -41.37
C PRO A 238 -0.50 9.96 -42.72
N ILE A 239 0.59 10.08 -43.49
CA ILE A 239 0.53 10.28 -44.93
C ILE A 239 0.24 8.91 -45.53
N GLU A 240 -0.95 8.74 -46.12
CA GLU A 240 -1.35 7.49 -46.77
C GLU A 240 -1.06 7.53 -48.27
N THR A 241 -0.33 6.53 -48.78
CA THR A 241 -0.14 6.32 -50.22
C THR A 241 -0.45 4.88 -50.60
N VAL A 242 -0.91 4.67 -51.84
CA VAL A 242 -1.17 3.34 -52.39
C VAL A 242 -0.41 3.19 -53.69
N GLU A 243 0.49 2.22 -53.75
CA GLU A 243 1.34 1.97 -54.90
C GLU A 243 1.58 0.45 -55.04
N LEU A 244 1.50 -0.08 -56.26
CA LEU A 244 1.76 -1.50 -56.55
C LEU A 244 0.97 -2.49 -55.66
N GLY A 245 -0.28 -2.14 -55.32
CA GLY A 245 -1.15 -2.96 -54.46
C GLY A 245 -0.77 -2.94 -52.97
N GLN A 246 0.17 -2.09 -52.56
CA GLN A 246 0.57 -1.88 -51.17
C GLN A 246 0.09 -0.51 -50.70
N ARG A 247 -0.49 -0.46 -49.50
CA ARG A 247 -0.83 0.75 -48.76
C ARG A 247 0.30 1.07 -47.80
N TRP A 248 0.72 2.33 -47.76
CA TRP A 248 1.73 2.88 -46.87
C TRP A 248 1.09 3.89 -45.92
N TRP A 249 1.35 3.76 -44.63
CA TRP A 249 1.08 4.80 -43.63
C TRP A 249 2.40 5.33 -43.11
N THR A 250 2.73 6.59 -43.42
CA THR A 250 3.96 7.24 -42.97
C THR A 250 3.64 8.30 -41.92
N PHE A 251 4.18 8.13 -40.72
CA PHE A 251 4.12 9.08 -39.61
C PHE A 251 5.47 9.76 -39.47
N GLU A 252 5.49 11.09 -39.51
CA GLU A 252 6.74 11.85 -39.57
C GLU A 252 6.67 13.12 -38.74
N SER A 253 7.77 13.44 -38.05
CA SER A 253 7.93 14.70 -37.32
C SER A 253 9.40 15.11 -37.27
N HIS A 254 9.61 16.41 -37.07
CA HIS A 254 10.93 17.02 -36.96
C HIS A 254 11.09 17.72 -35.61
N GLN A 255 12.30 17.71 -35.07
CA GLN A 255 12.65 18.38 -33.81
C GLN A 255 11.78 17.92 -32.63
N LEU A 256 11.64 16.60 -32.46
CA LEU A 256 10.92 16.02 -31.34
C LEU A 256 11.72 16.22 -30.04
N ALA A 257 11.08 16.85 -29.07
CA ALA A 257 11.65 17.04 -27.74
C ALA A 257 11.83 15.69 -27.02
N PRO A 258 12.83 15.57 -26.13
CA PRO A 258 13.02 14.37 -25.33
C PRO A 258 11.85 14.17 -24.37
N ALA A 259 11.38 12.93 -24.24
CA ALA A 259 10.41 12.55 -23.23
C ALA A 259 11.10 12.40 -21.86
N ILE A 260 10.45 12.90 -20.80
CA ILE A 260 10.97 12.88 -19.44
C ILE A 260 10.31 11.73 -18.68
N LEU A 261 11.12 10.76 -18.23
CA LEU A 261 10.67 9.72 -17.31
C LEU A 261 10.72 10.27 -15.88
N GLU A 262 9.54 10.57 -15.34
CA GLU A 262 9.41 11.02 -13.95
C GLU A 262 9.47 9.82 -12.97
N PRO A 263 10.03 9.96 -11.77
CA PRO A 263 10.01 8.90 -10.76
C PRO A 263 8.60 8.69 -10.17
N GLN A 264 8.37 7.53 -9.55
CA GLN A 264 7.13 7.20 -8.83
C GLN A 264 5.86 7.42 -9.66
N LEU A 265 5.89 7.03 -10.93
CA LEU A 265 4.72 7.08 -11.79
C LEU A 265 3.65 6.13 -11.28
N ALA A 266 2.38 6.50 -11.47
CA ALA A 266 1.28 5.53 -11.35
C ALA A 266 1.57 4.31 -12.24
N SER A 267 1.20 3.11 -11.77
CA SER A 267 1.57 1.85 -12.45
C SER A 267 1.07 1.75 -13.90
N TYR A 268 0.06 2.53 -14.27
CA TYR A 268 -0.48 2.60 -15.63
C TYR A 268 -0.01 3.81 -16.42
N ALA A 269 0.76 4.73 -15.84
CA ALA A 269 1.20 5.92 -16.54
C ALA A 269 2.20 5.56 -17.65
N ARG A 270 1.97 6.11 -18.84
CA ARG A 270 2.72 5.84 -20.08
C ARG A 270 3.36 7.14 -20.58
N PRO A 271 4.56 7.49 -20.07
CA PRO A 271 5.20 8.75 -20.43
C PRO A 271 5.72 8.79 -21.87
N PHE A 272 5.90 7.64 -22.51
CA PHE A 272 6.33 7.53 -23.90
C PHE A 272 5.15 7.18 -24.79
N ARG A 273 4.96 7.96 -25.86
CA ARG A 273 3.95 7.69 -26.88
C ARG A 273 4.44 6.57 -27.78
N THR A 274 3.51 5.72 -28.21
CA THR A 274 3.75 4.54 -29.04
C THR A 274 2.67 4.46 -30.09
N LEU A 275 3.03 4.16 -31.34
CA LEU A 275 2.08 3.80 -32.38
C LEU A 275 1.76 2.32 -32.24
N GLN A 276 0.50 2.00 -31.94
CA GLN A 276 0.01 0.64 -31.92
C GLN A 276 -0.64 0.31 -33.26
N ILE A 277 -0.30 -0.86 -33.81
CA ILE A 277 -0.93 -1.45 -34.99
C ILE A 277 -1.54 -2.80 -34.61
N SER A 278 -2.76 -3.09 -35.08
CA SER A 278 -3.38 -4.41 -34.89
C SER A 278 -4.40 -4.74 -35.98
N GLU A 279 -4.46 -6.01 -36.38
CA GLU A 279 -5.49 -6.57 -37.26
C GLU A 279 -6.67 -7.22 -36.53
N TYR A 280 -6.57 -7.42 -35.22
CA TYR A 280 -7.72 -7.90 -34.44
C TYR A 280 -8.82 -6.83 -34.50
N SER A 281 -10.10 -7.22 -34.63
CA SER A 281 -11.25 -6.31 -34.75
C SER A 281 -11.80 -5.86 -33.40
N ASP A 282 -11.72 -6.71 -32.39
CA ASP A 282 -12.27 -6.46 -31.06
C ASP A 282 -11.68 -7.44 -30.03
N TRP A 283 -12.01 -7.19 -28.76
CA TRP A 283 -11.52 -8.00 -27.65
C TRP A 283 -12.10 -9.42 -27.63
N ASN A 284 -13.26 -9.66 -28.26
CA ASN A 284 -13.85 -11.00 -28.35
C ASN A 284 -13.08 -11.87 -29.34
N GLU A 285 -12.64 -11.30 -30.47
CA GLU A 285 -11.75 -12.00 -31.40
C GLU A 285 -10.46 -12.44 -30.70
N LEU A 286 -9.84 -11.54 -29.93
CA LEU A 286 -8.63 -11.85 -29.18
C LEU A 286 -8.87 -12.91 -28.09
N ALA A 287 -9.98 -12.81 -27.35
CA ALA A 287 -10.35 -13.81 -26.34
C ALA A 287 -10.57 -15.19 -26.99
N ASN A 288 -11.24 -15.25 -28.15
CA ASN A 288 -11.45 -16.49 -28.89
C ASN A 288 -10.14 -17.09 -29.42
N TRP A 289 -9.22 -16.26 -29.90
CA TRP A 289 -7.87 -16.71 -30.27
C TRP A 289 -7.17 -17.34 -29.05
N ALA A 290 -7.18 -16.66 -27.90
CA ALA A 290 -6.61 -17.19 -26.66
C ALA A 290 -7.31 -18.48 -26.21
N ALA A 291 -8.63 -18.60 -26.40
CA ALA A 291 -9.39 -19.82 -26.09
C ALA A 291 -8.96 -21.00 -26.96
N GLY A 292 -8.60 -20.76 -28.22
CA GLY A 292 -8.01 -21.78 -29.10
C GLY A 292 -6.62 -22.26 -28.64
N LEU A 293 -5.91 -21.46 -27.84
CA LEU A 293 -4.62 -21.83 -27.25
C LEU A 293 -4.80 -22.56 -25.91
N PHE A 294 -5.62 -22.02 -25.03
CA PHE A 294 -5.97 -22.65 -23.76
C PHE A 294 -6.98 -23.76 -24.02
N ALA A 295 -6.51 -24.99 -24.17
CA ALA A 295 -7.36 -26.19 -24.27
C ALA A 295 -8.12 -26.44 -22.96
N ALA A 296 -9.06 -25.56 -22.60
CA ALA A 296 -9.67 -25.47 -21.28
C ALA A 296 -10.55 -26.68 -20.91
N ASN A 297 -10.80 -27.58 -21.87
CA ASN A 297 -11.44 -28.89 -21.68
C ASN A 297 -10.41 -30.03 -21.67
N SER A 298 -9.16 -29.74 -21.27
CA SER A 298 -8.13 -30.76 -21.09
C SER A 298 -8.63 -31.83 -20.11
N PRO A 299 -8.42 -33.13 -20.39
CA PRO A 299 -8.83 -34.19 -19.48
C PRO A 299 -8.07 -34.05 -18.15
N LEU A 300 -8.74 -34.38 -17.04
CA LEU A 300 -8.08 -34.47 -15.75
C LEU A 300 -7.00 -35.57 -15.83
N PRO A 301 -5.72 -35.27 -15.56
CA PRO A 301 -4.69 -36.28 -15.50
C PRO A 301 -4.98 -37.29 -14.39
N GLY A 302 -4.76 -38.59 -14.64
CA GLY A 302 -5.12 -39.66 -13.70
C GLY A 302 -4.50 -39.52 -12.30
N GLU A 303 -3.29 -38.94 -12.19
CA GLU A 303 -2.65 -38.67 -10.90
C GLU A 303 -3.46 -37.72 -9.98
N LEU A 304 -4.28 -36.84 -10.57
CA LEU A 304 -5.10 -35.90 -9.83
C LEU A 304 -6.45 -36.46 -9.41
N GLU A 305 -6.86 -37.64 -9.87
CA GLU A 305 -8.17 -38.22 -9.53
C GLU A 305 -8.34 -38.37 -8.01
N THR A 306 -7.31 -38.93 -7.33
CA THR A 306 -7.33 -39.10 -5.87
C THR A 306 -7.32 -37.77 -5.12
N TRP A 307 -6.64 -36.74 -5.66
CA TRP A 307 -6.62 -35.41 -5.06
C TRP A 307 -7.98 -34.72 -5.20
N VAL A 308 -8.59 -34.80 -6.38
CA VAL A 308 -9.93 -34.26 -6.63
C VAL A 308 -10.96 -34.94 -5.73
N GLU A 309 -10.88 -36.25 -5.51
CA GLU A 309 -11.73 -36.96 -4.54
C GLU A 309 -11.55 -36.45 -3.11
N ARG A 310 -10.30 -36.21 -2.68
CA ARG A 310 -10.01 -35.63 -1.35
C ARG A 310 -10.59 -34.24 -1.21
N TRP A 311 -10.40 -33.37 -2.21
CA TRP A 311 -10.93 -32.02 -2.17
C TRP A 311 -12.47 -32.01 -2.23
N ARG A 312 -13.12 -32.93 -2.94
CA ARG A 312 -14.60 -33.04 -2.93
C ARG A 312 -15.18 -33.24 -1.52
N ALA A 313 -14.42 -33.82 -0.60
CA ALA A 313 -14.84 -34.02 0.80
C ALA A 313 -14.73 -32.76 1.67
N LEU A 314 -14.15 -31.67 1.16
CA LEU A 314 -14.10 -30.38 1.85
C LEU A 314 -15.49 -29.74 1.95
N PRO A 315 -15.74 -28.93 3.00
CA PRO A 315 -17.09 -28.51 3.39
C PRO A 315 -17.81 -27.65 2.35
N ASP A 316 -17.08 -26.82 1.59
CA ASP A 316 -17.64 -25.89 0.61
C ASP A 316 -16.69 -25.66 -0.57
N ASP A 317 -17.19 -24.97 -1.60
CA ASP A 317 -16.42 -24.71 -2.83
C ASP A 317 -15.28 -23.71 -2.63
N ALA A 318 -15.34 -22.86 -1.60
CA ALA A 318 -14.25 -21.94 -1.28
C ALA A 318 -13.05 -22.68 -0.69
N ALA A 319 -13.29 -23.63 0.21
CA ALA A 319 -12.27 -24.53 0.76
C ALA A 319 -11.65 -25.39 -0.36
N LYS A 320 -12.47 -25.95 -1.26
CA LYS A 320 -12.01 -26.69 -2.45
C LYS A 320 -11.08 -25.86 -3.33
N ALA A 321 -11.50 -24.64 -3.67
CA ALA A 321 -10.73 -23.76 -4.53
C ALA A 321 -9.42 -23.31 -3.87
N SER A 322 -9.45 -23.01 -2.56
CA SER A 322 -8.25 -22.65 -1.80
C SER A 322 -7.23 -23.79 -1.78
N GLU A 323 -7.64 -25.02 -1.43
CA GLU A 323 -6.72 -26.16 -1.37
C GLU A 323 -6.17 -26.53 -2.75
N ALA A 324 -6.99 -26.47 -3.80
CA ALA A 324 -6.53 -26.67 -5.17
C ALA A 324 -5.49 -25.63 -5.60
N LEU A 325 -5.72 -24.34 -5.28
CA LEU A 325 -4.78 -23.26 -5.56
C LEU A 325 -3.44 -23.49 -4.83
N GLN A 326 -3.49 -23.72 -3.53
CA GLN A 326 -2.30 -23.96 -2.70
C GLN A 326 -1.51 -25.17 -3.22
N TRP A 327 -2.19 -26.25 -3.59
CA TRP A 327 -1.56 -27.42 -4.15
C TRP A 327 -0.82 -27.12 -5.46
N VAL A 328 -1.43 -26.38 -6.39
CA VAL A 328 -0.77 -25.98 -7.65
C VAL A 328 0.42 -25.06 -7.38
N GLN A 329 0.29 -24.13 -6.44
CA GLN A 329 1.37 -23.22 -6.03
C GLN A 329 2.58 -23.99 -5.49
N GLN A 330 2.36 -24.95 -4.60
CA GLN A 330 3.41 -25.67 -3.88
C GLN A 330 3.97 -26.88 -4.64
N SER A 331 3.15 -27.55 -5.45
CA SER A 331 3.53 -28.80 -6.12
C SER A 331 4.16 -28.60 -7.50
N ILE A 332 4.01 -27.41 -8.09
CA ILE A 332 4.51 -27.08 -9.43
C ILE A 332 5.43 -25.86 -9.34
N ARG A 333 6.72 -26.07 -9.59
CA ARG A 333 7.71 -24.98 -9.57
C ARG A 333 7.46 -24.00 -10.72
N TYR A 334 7.55 -22.71 -10.45
CA TYR A 334 7.50 -21.71 -11.52
C TYR A 334 8.77 -21.80 -12.38
N HIS A 335 8.59 -22.02 -13.68
CA HIS A 335 9.67 -22.04 -14.66
C HIS A 335 9.08 -21.81 -16.05
N SER A 336 9.48 -20.72 -16.71
CA SER A 336 8.97 -20.35 -18.04
C SER A 336 9.97 -20.69 -19.12
N ILE A 337 9.50 -21.46 -20.11
CA ILE A 337 10.21 -21.74 -21.35
C ILE A 337 9.37 -21.15 -22.49
N SER A 338 9.62 -19.89 -22.81
CA SER A 338 8.83 -19.11 -23.77
C SER A 338 9.41 -19.17 -25.18
N LEU A 339 9.72 -20.38 -25.67
CA LEU A 339 10.27 -20.62 -27.00
C LEU A 339 9.17 -20.86 -28.03
N GLY A 340 9.12 -20.05 -29.09
CA GLY A 340 8.15 -20.19 -30.18
C GLY A 340 6.70 -20.16 -29.68
N GLU A 341 5.91 -21.17 -30.03
CA GLU A 341 4.50 -21.27 -29.62
C GLU A 341 4.28 -21.29 -28.09
N SER A 342 5.24 -21.86 -27.34
CA SER A 342 5.20 -21.91 -25.87
C SER A 342 5.29 -20.55 -25.20
N SER A 343 5.48 -19.47 -25.97
CA SER A 343 5.31 -18.10 -25.47
C SER A 343 3.87 -17.81 -25.02
N HIS A 344 2.86 -18.33 -25.74
CA HIS A 344 1.44 -18.05 -25.46
C HIS A 344 0.61 -19.32 -25.24
N ARG A 345 0.96 -20.44 -25.90
CA ARG A 345 0.24 -21.71 -25.74
C ARG A 345 0.69 -22.41 -24.44
N PRO A 346 -0.22 -22.72 -23.51
CA PRO A 346 0.12 -23.50 -22.33
C PRO A 346 0.43 -24.95 -22.67
N GLN A 347 1.31 -25.57 -21.89
CA GLN A 347 1.53 -27.01 -21.90
C GLN A 347 0.28 -27.74 -21.37
N PRO A 348 -0.03 -28.96 -21.88
CA PRO A 348 -1.13 -29.76 -21.35
C PRO A 348 -0.93 -30.07 -19.85
N PRO A 349 -2.00 -30.12 -19.03
CA PRO A 349 -1.92 -30.43 -17.60
C PRO A 349 -1.14 -31.71 -17.27
N SER A 350 -1.24 -32.75 -18.11
CA SER A 350 -0.50 -34.01 -17.94
C SER A 350 1.01 -33.83 -18.05
N ALA A 351 1.49 -32.99 -18.96
CA ALA A 351 2.90 -32.67 -19.12
C ALA A 351 3.43 -31.85 -17.94
N VAL A 352 2.66 -30.84 -17.49
CA VAL A 352 3.00 -30.00 -16.33
C VAL A 352 3.17 -30.86 -15.07
N LEU A 353 2.27 -31.83 -14.85
CA LEU A 353 2.37 -32.77 -13.73
C LEU A 353 3.58 -33.70 -13.84
N GLN A 354 3.82 -34.26 -15.02
CA GLN A 354 4.95 -35.16 -15.26
C GLN A 354 6.28 -34.47 -14.97
N GLN A 355 6.42 -33.19 -15.37
CA GLN A 355 7.67 -32.44 -15.23
C GLN A 355 7.79 -31.66 -13.90
N ARG A 356 6.69 -31.43 -13.17
CA ARG A 356 6.62 -30.67 -11.90
C ARG A 356 7.05 -29.20 -11.98
N TYR A 357 7.00 -28.61 -13.16
CA TYR A 357 7.21 -27.17 -13.35
C TYR A 357 6.34 -26.63 -14.50
N GLY A 358 6.15 -25.32 -14.53
CA GLY A 358 5.44 -24.60 -15.58
C GLY A 358 5.36 -23.12 -15.27
N ASP A 359 4.95 -22.31 -16.23
CA ASP A 359 4.77 -20.87 -16.03
C ASP A 359 3.32 -20.45 -15.76
N CYS A 360 3.03 -19.16 -15.86
CA CYS A 360 1.75 -18.58 -15.47
C CYS A 360 0.56 -19.18 -16.24
N LYS A 361 0.71 -19.41 -17.55
CA LYS A 361 -0.34 -20.01 -18.38
C LYS A 361 -0.48 -21.50 -18.12
N ASP A 362 0.63 -22.22 -17.92
CA ASP A 362 0.64 -23.66 -17.64
C ASP A 362 -0.06 -23.96 -16.30
N LYS A 363 0.34 -23.24 -15.25
CA LYS A 363 -0.23 -23.37 -13.90
C LYS A 363 -1.68 -22.91 -13.86
N SER A 364 -2.05 -21.89 -14.63
CA SER A 364 -3.45 -21.45 -14.77
C SER A 364 -4.31 -22.50 -15.44
N LEU A 365 -3.85 -23.12 -16.53
CA LEU A 365 -4.60 -24.20 -17.20
C LEU A 365 -4.75 -25.42 -16.29
N LEU A 366 -3.70 -25.79 -15.55
CA LEU A 366 -3.75 -26.89 -14.57
C LEU A 366 -4.78 -26.62 -13.47
N LEU A 367 -4.76 -25.41 -12.89
CA LEU A 367 -5.72 -25.02 -11.86
C LEU A 367 -7.17 -25.01 -12.41
N VAL A 368 -7.39 -24.44 -13.60
CA VAL A 368 -8.71 -24.47 -14.27
C VAL A 368 -9.20 -25.91 -14.46
N THR A 369 -8.32 -26.81 -14.88
CA THR A 369 -8.65 -28.24 -15.09
C THR A 369 -9.09 -28.91 -13.78
N ILE A 370 -8.36 -28.64 -12.68
CA ILE A 370 -8.71 -29.15 -11.34
C ILE A 370 -10.06 -28.59 -10.87
N LEU A 371 -10.25 -27.28 -10.94
CA LEU A 371 -11.47 -26.62 -10.45
C LEU A 371 -12.71 -27.07 -11.21
N ARG A 372 -12.62 -27.23 -12.54
CA ARG A 372 -13.72 -27.76 -13.35
C ARG A 372 -14.06 -29.21 -13.00
N ALA A 373 -13.06 -30.04 -12.70
CA ALA A 373 -13.30 -31.42 -12.21
C ALA A 373 -13.96 -31.47 -10.82
N LEU A 374 -13.84 -30.40 -10.03
CA LEU A 374 -14.55 -30.19 -8.77
C LEU A 374 -15.96 -29.61 -8.95
N GLY A 375 -16.37 -29.29 -10.17
CA GLY A 375 -17.66 -28.68 -10.48
C GLY A 375 -17.69 -27.15 -10.32
N ILE A 376 -16.52 -26.52 -10.19
CA ILE A 376 -16.38 -25.07 -9.97
C ILE A 376 -16.19 -24.34 -11.31
N GLU A 377 -16.95 -23.27 -11.53
CA GLU A 377 -16.80 -22.41 -12.72
C GLU A 377 -15.47 -21.65 -12.63
N ALA A 378 -14.54 -22.00 -13.53
CA ALA A 378 -13.21 -21.40 -13.61
C ALA A 378 -12.80 -21.11 -15.06
N ASP A 379 -12.19 -19.94 -15.29
CA ASP A 379 -11.74 -19.49 -16.62
C ASP A 379 -10.30 -18.97 -16.56
N PRO A 380 -9.46 -19.26 -17.58
CA PRO A 380 -8.19 -18.58 -17.74
C PRO A 380 -8.38 -17.09 -18.01
N VAL A 381 -7.45 -16.28 -17.51
CA VAL A 381 -7.49 -14.82 -17.58
C VAL A 381 -6.11 -14.31 -17.99
N LEU A 382 -6.06 -13.43 -18.99
CA LEU A 382 -4.84 -12.73 -19.40
C LEU A 382 -4.75 -11.38 -18.68
N VAL A 383 -3.56 -11.07 -18.17
CA VAL A 383 -3.28 -9.89 -17.35
C VAL A 383 -2.04 -9.19 -17.89
N SER A 384 -2.04 -7.86 -17.82
CA SER A 384 -0.84 -7.04 -18.02
C SER A 384 -0.39 -6.50 -16.66
N LEU A 385 0.64 -7.08 -16.06
CA LEU A 385 1.24 -6.59 -14.82
C LEU A 385 2.02 -5.29 -15.03
N ARG A 386 2.51 -5.05 -16.26
CA ARG A 386 3.17 -3.78 -16.62
C ARG A 386 2.20 -2.62 -16.81
N HIS A 387 1.04 -2.85 -17.45
CA HIS A 387 0.12 -1.76 -17.78
C HIS A 387 -1.03 -1.65 -16.76
N ARG A 388 -1.50 -2.80 -16.24
CA ARG A 388 -2.54 -3.01 -15.22
C ARG A 388 -3.91 -2.41 -15.50
N LYS A 389 -4.03 -1.14 -15.87
CA LYS A 389 -5.30 -0.42 -16.07
C LYS A 389 -5.39 0.17 -17.48
N ALA A 390 -6.59 0.62 -17.84
CA ALA A 390 -6.88 1.31 -19.10
C ALA A 390 -6.53 0.49 -20.35
N ILE A 391 -6.49 -0.84 -20.23
CA ILE A 391 -6.24 -1.77 -21.34
C ILE A 391 -7.36 -1.67 -22.38
N SER A 392 -8.59 -1.42 -21.94
CA SER A 392 -9.76 -1.18 -22.80
C SER A 392 -9.59 -0.03 -23.80
N GLY A 393 -8.68 0.92 -23.54
CA GLY A 393 -8.30 1.99 -24.48
C GLY A 393 -7.28 1.58 -25.54
N TRP A 394 -6.78 0.34 -25.49
CA TRP A 394 -5.82 -0.20 -26.45
C TRP A 394 -6.55 -0.88 -27.62
N LEU A 395 -5.88 -1.05 -28.77
CA LEU A 395 -6.33 -2.01 -29.76
C LEU A 395 -6.10 -3.41 -29.17
N PRO A 396 -7.02 -4.37 -29.38
CA PRO A 396 -6.81 -5.75 -29.00
C PRO A 396 -5.53 -6.28 -29.65
N ALA A 397 -4.61 -6.77 -28.84
CA ALA A 397 -3.39 -7.42 -29.31
C ALA A 397 -2.86 -8.39 -28.24
N PRO A 398 -2.33 -9.57 -28.62
CA PRO A 398 -1.79 -10.54 -27.66
C PRO A 398 -0.62 -10.00 -26.83
N ASP A 399 0.24 -9.19 -27.43
CA ASP A 399 1.50 -8.70 -26.88
C ASP A 399 1.35 -7.68 -25.73
N ILE A 400 0.12 -7.29 -25.41
CA ILE A 400 -0.21 -6.39 -24.27
C ILE A 400 -0.18 -7.16 -22.93
N PHE A 401 -0.45 -8.47 -22.97
CA PHE A 401 -0.56 -9.31 -21.78
C PHE A 401 0.76 -10.00 -21.49
N ASP A 402 1.24 -9.90 -20.26
CA ASP A 402 2.53 -10.46 -19.80
C ASP A 402 2.36 -11.50 -18.68
N HIS A 403 1.12 -11.80 -18.27
CA HIS A 403 0.80 -12.76 -17.21
C HIS A 403 -0.55 -13.45 -17.43
N ALA A 404 -0.74 -14.61 -16.77
CA ALA A 404 -1.99 -15.36 -16.80
C ALA A 404 -2.39 -15.85 -15.40
N VAL A 405 -3.69 -15.75 -15.09
CA VAL A 405 -4.31 -16.13 -13.81
C VAL A 405 -5.65 -16.84 -14.05
N VAL A 406 -6.40 -17.14 -12.98
CA VAL A 406 -7.69 -17.85 -13.05
C VAL A 406 -8.80 -17.04 -12.42
N ARG A 407 -9.91 -16.84 -13.15
CA ARG A 407 -11.17 -16.35 -12.59
C ARG A 407 -11.94 -17.53 -12.03
N VAL A 408 -12.44 -17.42 -10.81
CA VAL A 408 -13.31 -18.42 -10.16
C VAL A 408 -14.60 -17.75 -9.72
N ARG A 409 -15.75 -18.35 -10.03
CA ARG A 409 -17.06 -17.90 -9.57
C ARG A 409 -17.63 -18.86 -8.53
N LEU A 410 -17.89 -18.36 -7.33
CA LEU A 410 -18.46 -19.10 -6.20
C LEU A 410 -19.74 -18.36 -5.74
N GLY A 411 -20.91 -18.84 -6.16
CA GLY A 411 -22.17 -18.12 -5.93
C GLY A 411 -22.14 -16.73 -6.60
N GLU A 412 -22.42 -15.67 -5.84
CA GLU A 412 -22.36 -14.28 -6.31
C GLU A 412 -20.93 -13.70 -6.31
N HIS A 413 -19.96 -14.44 -5.76
CA HIS A 413 -18.61 -13.96 -5.57
C HIS A 413 -17.68 -14.36 -6.72
N VAL A 414 -16.81 -13.44 -7.13
CA VAL A 414 -15.80 -13.67 -8.16
C VAL A 414 -14.42 -13.43 -7.55
N TYR A 415 -13.51 -14.39 -7.74
CA TYR A 415 -12.13 -14.34 -7.29
C TYR A 415 -11.17 -14.42 -8.48
N PHE A 416 -10.01 -13.77 -8.37
CA PHE A 416 -8.93 -13.87 -9.35
C PHE A 416 -7.70 -14.48 -8.68
N LEU A 417 -7.49 -15.76 -8.94
CA LEU A 417 -6.48 -16.58 -8.27
C LEU A 417 -5.23 -16.65 -9.11
N ASP A 418 -4.09 -16.32 -8.52
CA ASP A 418 -2.78 -16.39 -9.18
C ASP A 418 -2.03 -17.65 -8.71
N PRO A 419 -1.98 -18.70 -9.54
CA PRO A 419 -1.33 -19.95 -9.16
C PRO A 419 0.20 -19.84 -9.10
N THR A 420 0.80 -18.70 -9.48
CA THR A 420 2.24 -18.47 -9.46
C THR A 420 2.75 -17.84 -8.17
N ARG A 421 1.85 -17.31 -7.33
CA ARG A 421 2.21 -16.67 -6.06
C ARG A 421 2.38 -17.71 -4.97
N LEU A 422 3.52 -17.72 -4.29
CA LEU A 422 3.74 -18.55 -3.11
C LEU A 422 3.28 -17.83 -1.83
N GLY A 423 3.16 -18.59 -0.74
CA GLY A 423 2.87 -18.05 0.59
C GLY A 423 1.39 -17.81 0.90
N GLN A 424 0.49 -18.00 -0.08
CA GLN A 424 -0.96 -17.97 0.12
C GLN A 424 -1.40 -19.27 0.81
N VAL A 425 -2.09 -19.15 1.95
CA VAL A 425 -2.62 -20.27 2.74
C VAL A 425 -3.92 -19.83 3.41
N GLY A 426 -4.80 -20.79 3.73
CA GLY A 426 -6.02 -20.54 4.50
C GLY A 426 -7.26 -20.20 3.67
N PRO A 427 -8.27 -19.54 4.27
CA PRO A 427 -9.55 -19.24 3.60
C PRO A 427 -9.41 -18.29 2.39
N LEU A 428 -10.17 -18.58 1.32
CA LEU A 428 -10.07 -17.86 0.04
C LEU A 428 -10.45 -16.38 0.14
N ASP A 429 -11.38 -16.02 1.03
CA ASP A 429 -11.80 -14.65 1.30
C ASP A 429 -10.73 -13.83 2.03
N ARG A 430 -9.78 -14.48 2.70
CA ARG A 430 -8.66 -13.84 3.41
C ARG A 430 -7.34 -13.85 2.62
N MET A 431 -7.25 -14.61 1.55
CA MET A 431 -6.08 -14.59 0.65
C MET A 431 -5.90 -13.22 -0.02
N GLY A 432 -4.65 -12.79 -0.16
CA GLY A 432 -4.30 -11.51 -0.75
C GLY A 432 -4.68 -11.43 -2.23
N GLN A 433 -5.55 -10.50 -2.59
CA GLN A 433 -6.01 -10.24 -3.97
C GLN A 433 -5.23 -9.05 -4.59
N THR A 434 -4.02 -9.28 -5.11
CA THR A 434 -3.11 -8.21 -5.57
C THR A 434 -3.45 -7.59 -6.93
N LEU A 435 -4.49 -8.10 -7.60
CA LEU A 435 -4.97 -7.61 -8.89
C LEU A 435 -6.08 -6.55 -8.76
N GLU A 436 -6.34 -6.01 -7.56
CA GLU A 436 -7.33 -4.95 -7.36
C GLU A 436 -7.17 -3.82 -8.40
N ASP A 437 -8.31 -3.41 -8.98
CA ASP A 437 -8.45 -2.43 -10.07
C ASP A 437 -7.78 -2.78 -11.41
N ALA A 438 -7.15 -3.95 -11.57
CA ALA A 438 -6.57 -4.33 -12.86
C ALA A 438 -7.67 -4.60 -13.90
N GLU A 439 -7.44 -4.21 -15.15
CA GLU A 439 -8.22 -4.63 -16.31
C GLU A 439 -7.64 -5.91 -16.88
N VAL A 440 -8.48 -6.94 -16.99
CA VAL A 440 -8.07 -8.29 -17.37
C VAL A 440 -8.96 -8.84 -18.47
N LEU A 441 -8.41 -9.67 -19.37
CA LEU A 441 -9.19 -10.30 -20.44
C LEU A 441 -9.50 -11.75 -20.09
N VAL A 442 -10.78 -12.10 -19.99
CA VAL A 442 -11.19 -13.47 -19.72
C VAL A 442 -11.28 -14.28 -21.00
N VAL A 443 -10.60 -15.42 -21.03
CA VAL A 443 -10.35 -16.19 -22.25
C VAL A 443 -11.62 -16.82 -22.84
N GLN A 444 -12.71 -17.01 -22.08
CA GLN A 444 -13.95 -17.61 -22.62
C GLN A 444 -14.84 -16.68 -23.45
N GLY A 445 -14.47 -15.40 -23.66
CA GLY A 445 -15.17 -14.50 -24.59
C GLY A 445 -16.65 -14.24 -24.27
N ARG A 446 -17.10 -14.55 -23.03
CA ARG A 446 -18.48 -14.27 -22.57
C ARG A 446 -18.68 -12.80 -22.19
N ASP A 447 -17.59 -12.11 -21.89
CA ASP A 447 -17.55 -10.70 -21.53
C ASP A 447 -17.24 -9.88 -22.79
N ALA A 448 -17.85 -8.70 -22.95
CA ALA A 448 -17.70 -7.87 -24.16
C ALA A 448 -16.33 -7.15 -24.27
N GLY A 449 -15.35 -7.49 -23.42
CA GLY A 449 -14.04 -6.86 -23.37
C GLY A 449 -13.32 -7.07 -22.02
N PRO A 450 -12.25 -6.30 -21.75
CA PRO A 450 -11.54 -6.34 -20.48
C PRO A 450 -12.46 -6.02 -19.29
N VAL A 451 -12.27 -6.74 -18.19
CA VAL A 451 -13.05 -6.63 -16.95
C VAL A 451 -12.18 -6.04 -15.86
N VAL A 452 -12.75 -5.15 -15.03
CA VAL A 452 -12.05 -4.60 -13.87
C VAL A 452 -12.16 -5.56 -12.69
N VAL A 453 -11.03 -5.96 -12.12
CA VAL A 453 -10.95 -6.81 -10.92
C VAL A 453 -11.37 -6.00 -9.69
N ARG A 454 -12.27 -6.59 -8.89
CA ARG A 454 -12.78 -6.02 -7.63
C ARG A 454 -12.77 -7.06 -6.52
N SER A 455 -12.05 -6.78 -5.46
CA SER A 455 -11.85 -7.66 -4.31
C SER A 455 -12.82 -7.31 -3.18
N GLN A 456 -13.39 -8.32 -2.53
CA GLN A 456 -14.36 -8.13 -1.45
C GLN A 456 -13.75 -7.45 -0.21
N HIS A 457 -12.55 -7.87 0.18
CA HIS A 457 -11.85 -7.39 1.38
C HIS A 457 -10.69 -6.45 1.03
N ARG A 458 -10.93 -5.46 0.16
CA ARG A 458 -9.87 -4.57 -0.35
C ARG A 458 -9.01 -3.92 0.74
N GLN A 459 -9.59 -3.55 1.88
CA GLN A 459 -8.85 -2.92 2.99
C GLN A 459 -7.92 -3.88 3.75
N GLN A 460 -8.08 -5.19 3.55
CA GLN A 460 -7.25 -6.23 4.17
C GLN A 460 -6.14 -6.73 3.23
N ILE A 461 -6.09 -6.26 1.98
CA ILE A 461 -5.06 -6.68 1.01
C ILE A 461 -3.66 -6.33 1.55
N PHE A 462 -3.47 -5.06 1.93
CA PHE A 462 -2.27 -4.59 2.63
C PHE A 462 -2.69 -3.89 3.93
N LEU A 463 -2.89 -4.70 4.97
CA LEU A 463 -3.12 -4.23 6.34
C LEU A 463 -1.92 -4.58 7.24
N SER A 464 -1.49 -3.61 8.02
CA SER A 464 -0.44 -3.77 9.04
C SER A 464 -0.84 -3.08 10.33
N ASP A 465 -0.64 -3.77 11.46
CA ASP A 465 -0.90 -3.28 12.81
C ASP A 465 0.40 -3.31 13.61
N LEU A 466 0.92 -2.14 14.01
CA LEU A 466 2.10 -2.04 14.87
C LEU A 466 1.70 -1.43 16.22
N LYS A 467 1.98 -2.13 17.31
CA LYS A 467 1.78 -1.65 18.68
C LYS A 467 3.10 -1.61 19.42
N GLU A 468 3.41 -0.47 20.02
CA GLU A 468 4.58 -0.22 20.87
C GLU A 468 4.10 0.19 22.27
N HIS A 469 4.48 -0.58 23.28
CA HIS A 469 4.14 -0.34 24.68
C HIS A 469 5.42 -0.11 25.50
N PHE A 470 5.60 1.14 25.93
CA PHE A 470 6.72 1.59 26.75
C PHE A 470 6.35 1.44 28.22
N ILE A 471 7.20 0.78 29.01
CA ILE A 471 6.96 0.54 30.43
C ILE A 471 8.13 1.13 31.22
N LEU A 472 7.81 1.97 32.20
CA LEU A 472 8.78 2.64 33.04
C LEU A 472 8.39 2.53 34.52
N GLU A 473 9.11 1.70 35.28
CA GLU A 473 8.88 1.57 36.73
C GLU A 473 9.42 2.77 37.52
N ARG A 474 10.54 3.34 37.05
CA ARG A 474 11.20 4.51 37.62
C ARG A 474 11.82 5.35 36.51
N PHE A 475 11.81 6.67 36.69
CA PHE A 475 12.30 7.60 35.69
C PHE A 475 13.80 7.48 35.36
N ASP A 476 14.61 7.13 36.35
CA ASP A 476 16.07 7.05 36.26
C ASP A 476 16.59 5.64 35.97
N ALA A 477 15.70 4.69 35.67
CA ALA A 477 16.04 3.30 35.38
C ALA A 477 15.86 2.96 33.89
N PRO A 478 16.51 1.89 33.40
CA PRO A 478 16.17 1.32 32.10
C PRO A 478 14.68 0.95 32.06
N GLY A 479 14.02 1.30 30.97
CA GLY A 479 12.63 0.91 30.73
C GLY A 479 12.54 -0.35 29.87
N ARG A 480 11.32 -0.85 29.69
CA ARG A 480 11.02 -1.93 28.74
C ARG A 480 10.19 -1.38 27.58
N LEU A 481 10.42 -1.91 26.39
CA LEU A 481 9.59 -1.68 25.21
C LEU A 481 9.09 -3.03 24.70
N GLU A 482 7.78 -3.22 24.75
CA GLU A 482 7.09 -4.38 24.19
C GLU A 482 6.49 -3.99 22.84
N VAL A 483 6.74 -4.80 21.82
CA VAL A 483 6.28 -4.54 20.45
C VAL A 483 5.49 -5.72 19.93
N THR A 484 4.34 -5.45 19.34
CA THR A 484 3.57 -6.42 18.56
C THR A 484 3.34 -5.86 17.16
N TRP A 485 3.76 -6.60 16.13
CA TRP A 485 3.58 -6.21 14.74
C TRP A 485 2.87 -7.32 13.97
N ALA A 486 1.63 -7.06 13.55
CA ALA A 486 0.84 -7.97 12.73
C ALA A 486 0.76 -7.51 11.27
N PHE A 487 0.91 -8.46 10.36
CA PHE A 487 0.77 -8.32 8.92
C PHE A 487 -0.42 -9.15 8.46
N HIS A 488 -1.18 -8.66 7.49
CA HIS A 488 -2.38 -9.32 6.96
C HIS A 488 -2.31 -9.46 5.44
N GLY A 489 -3.14 -10.35 4.89
CA GLY A 489 -3.35 -10.45 3.44
C GLY A 489 -2.05 -10.69 2.67
N ALA A 490 -1.81 -9.90 1.62
CA ALA A 490 -0.60 -10.00 0.81
C ALA A 490 0.69 -9.65 1.60
N GLY A 491 0.56 -8.85 2.67
CA GLY A 491 1.66 -8.58 3.61
C GLY A 491 2.06 -9.84 4.40
N ALA A 492 1.07 -10.55 4.96
CA ALA A 492 1.31 -11.81 5.68
C ALA A 492 1.97 -12.86 4.79
N GLU A 493 1.46 -13.03 3.56
CA GLU A 493 2.01 -13.95 2.56
C GLU A 493 3.48 -13.66 2.25
N SER A 494 3.83 -12.38 2.10
CA SER A 494 5.20 -11.95 1.84
C SER A 494 6.14 -12.20 3.02
N ILE A 495 5.66 -11.95 4.25
CA ILE A 495 6.43 -12.24 5.48
C ILE A 495 6.62 -13.75 5.65
N ARG A 496 5.62 -14.57 5.34
CA ARG A 496 5.71 -16.04 5.44
C ARG A 496 6.88 -16.58 4.63
N LEU A 497 7.00 -16.14 3.37
CA LEU A 497 8.12 -16.52 2.50
C LEU A 497 9.45 -16.00 3.03
N ARG A 498 9.50 -14.74 3.45
CA ARG A 498 10.72 -14.14 3.98
C ARG A 498 11.24 -14.87 5.22
N LEU A 499 10.35 -15.36 6.09
CA LEU A 499 10.73 -16.11 7.29
C LEU A 499 11.29 -17.49 6.99
N MET A 500 10.87 -18.14 5.89
CA MET A 500 11.42 -19.43 5.46
C MET A 500 12.91 -19.32 5.10
N ASP A 501 13.33 -18.18 4.57
CA ASP A 501 14.70 -17.93 4.11
C ASP A 501 15.60 -17.29 5.20
N MET A 502 15.08 -16.99 6.39
CA MET A 502 15.79 -16.27 7.43
C MET A 502 16.31 -17.19 8.55
N THR A 503 17.61 -17.08 8.84
CA THR A 503 18.22 -17.63 10.06
C THR A 503 17.77 -16.84 11.29
N ALA A 504 17.94 -17.41 12.48
CA ALA A 504 17.63 -16.72 13.74
C ALA A 504 18.39 -15.39 13.88
N GLU A 505 19.67 -15.34 13.49
CA GLU A 505 20.49 -14.13 13.49
C GLU A 505 19.92 -13.03 12.59
N ARG A 506 19.57 -13.37 11.33
CA ARG A 506 18.95 -12.40 10.41
C ARG A 506 17.58 -11.91 10.90
N ARG A 507 16.83 -12.73 11.64
CA ARG A 507 15.59 -12.30 12.30
C ARG A 507 15.86 -11.31 13.43
N ARG A 508 16.90 -11.52 14.24
CA ARG A 508 17.34 -10.55 15.26
C ARG A 508 17.79 -9.22 14.62
N GLU A 509 18.61 -9.27 13.57
CA GLU A 509 19.03 -8.05 12.84
C GLU A 509 17.84 -7.29 12.27
N TRP A 510 16.87 -8.00 11.68
CA TRP A 510 15.66 -7.37 11.15
C TRP A 510 14.82 -6.74 12.27
N ALA A 511 14.67 -7.41 13.41
CA ALA A 511 14.00 -6.89 14.59
C ALA A 511 14.68 -5.62 15.16
N MET A 512 16.01 -5.55 15.16
CA MET A 512 16.77 -4.44 15.75
C MET A 512 16.87 -3.20 14.86
N ARG A 513 16.80 -3.36 13.53
CA ARG A 513 17.18 -2.33 12.53
C ARG A 513 16.60 -0.94 12.77
N ASP A 514 15.34 -0.84 13.16
CA ASP A 514 14.66 0.45 13.33
C ASP A 514 14.69 0.96 14.78
N TYR A 515 14.95 0.07 15.76
CA TYR A 515 14.95 0.42 17.17
C TYR A 515 16.32 0.92 17.64
N GLU A 516 17.43 0.37 17.14
CA GLU A 516 18.78 0.82 17.50
C GLU A 516 19.04 2.29 17.17
N ARG A 517 18.53 2.75 16.02
CA ARG A 517 18.66 4.16 15.60
C ARG A 517 17.85 5.10 16.50
N ARG A 518 16.71 4.64 17.03
CA ARG A 518 15.81 5.43 17.89
C ARG A 518 16.25 5.44 19.35
N HIS A 519 16.79 4.31 19.81
CA HIS A 519 17.17 4.07 21.20
C HIS A 519 18.61 3.52 21.25
N PRO A 520 19.63 4.40 21.32
CA PRO A 520 21.02 3.96 21.39
C PRO A 520 21.27 3.06 22.60
N GLY A 521 21.83 1.87 22.36
CA GLY A 521 22.09 0.87 23.39
C GLY A 521 20.88 0.00 23.78
N ILE A 522 19.78 0.06 23.03
CA ILE A 522 18.66 -0.88 23.21
C ILE A 522 19.13 -2.33 23.07
N GLU A 523 18.61 -3.22 23.91
CA GLU A 523 18.94 -4.64 23.92
C GLU A 523 17.65 -5.46 23.78
N LEU A 524 17.66 -6.45 22.89
CA LEU A 524 16.56 -7.39 22.75
C LEU A 524 16.62 -8.42 23.90
N GLU A 525 15.55 -8.52 24.70
CA GLU A 525 15.50 -9.40 25.88
C GLU A 525 15.42 -10.89 25.49
N ALA A 526 14.79 -11.21 24.35
CA ALA A 526 14.64 -12.57 23.83
C ALA A 526 14.49 -12.57 22.31
N ASP A 527 14.76 -13.71 21.65
CA ASP A 527 14.54 -13.83 20.21
C ASP A 527 13.10 -13.45 19.80
N PRO A 528 12.93 -12.75 18.66
CA PRO A 528 11.61 -12.35 18.19
C PRO A 528 10.74 -13.57 17.95
N GLN A 529 9.52 -13.54 18.48
CA GLN A 529 8.55 -14.63 18.33
C GLN A 529 7.65 -14.35 17.14
N PHE A 530 7.30 -15.40 16.40
CA PHE A 530 6.42 -15.32 15.24
C PHE A 530 5.24 -16.29 15.42
N ARG A 531 4.03 -15.77 15.22
CA ARG A 531 2.79 -16.56 15.25
C ARG A 531 2.08 -16.43 13.91
N ASP A 532 2.04 -17.52 13.17
CA ASP A 532 1.28 -17.62 11.92
C ASP A 532 -0.17 -18.07 12.22
N GLN A 533 -1.13 -17.23 11.86
CA GLN A 533 -2.57 -17.43 12.04
C GLN A 533 -3.19 -17.62 10.65
N VAL A 534 -3.09 -18.84 10.13
CA VAL A 534 -3.47 -19.19 8.75
C VAL A 534 -4.93 -18.86 8.44
N ASP A 535 -5.86 -19.13 9.37
CA ASP A 535 -7.29 -18.87 9.19
C ASP A 535 -7.63 -17.39 9.01
N LEU A 536 -6.78 -16.50 9.54
CA LEU A 536 -6.92 -15.05 9.43
C LEU A 536 -6.01 -14.44 8.36
N ASN A 537 -5.22 -15.27 7.67
CA ASN A 537 -4.08 -14.87 6.84
C ASN A 537 -3.27 -13.74 7.49
N ARG A 538 -2.82 -13.99 8.73
CA ARG A 538 -2.14 -13.02 9.58
C ARG A 538 -0.85 -13.61 10.15
N ILE A 539 0.24 -12.85 10.08
CA ILE A 539 1.47 -13.17 10.82
C ILE A 539 1.71 -12.10 11.85
N GLU A 540 1.89 -12.50 13.10
CA GLU A 540 2.22 -11.62 14.21
C GLU A 540 3.65 -11.85 14.68
N MET A 541 4.38 -10.77 14.86
CA MET A 541 5.72 -10.74 15.44
C MET A 541 5.65 -10.04 16.80
N THR A 542 6.21 -10.65 17.84
CA THR A 542 6.34 -10.02 19.15
C THR A 542 7.80 -9.92 19.58
N MET A 543 8.14 -8.78 20.20
CA MET A 543 9.48 -8.44 20.65
C MET A 543 9.43 -7.75 22.00
N SER A 544 10.42 -7.99 22.84
CA SER A 544 10.62 -7.26 24.09
C SER A 544 12.06 -6.74 24.15
N PHE A 545 12.20 -5.47 24.49
CA PHE A 545 13.48 -4.79 24.55
C PHE A 545 13.69 -4.15 25.91
N ARG A 546 14.92 -4.20 26.39
CA ARG A 546 15.42 -3.32 27.44
C ARG A 546 15.94 -2.05 26.79
N VAL A 547 15.43 -0.90 27.23
CA VAL A 547 15.76 0.41 26.68
C VAL A 547 16.49 1.24 27.73
N PRO A 548 17.81 1.45 27.59
CA PRO A 548 18.53 2.40 28.44
C PRO A 548 17.98 3.82 28.23
N ASN A 549 17.81 4.56 29.33
CA ASN A 549 17.36 5.96 29.29
C ASN A 549 16.07 6.17 28.48
N LEU A 550 15.09 5.26 28.65
CA LEU A 550 13.81 5.33 27.96
C LEU A 550 13.11 6.68 28.17
N ALA A 551 13.12 7.18 29.42
CA ALA A 551 12.66 8.51 29.75
C ALA A 551 13.83 9.49 29.92
N GLN A 552 13.66 10.69 29.38
CA GLN A 552 14.64 11.76 29.49
C GLN A 552 14.10 12.89 30.35
N SER A 553 14.93 13.42 31.25
CA SER A 553 14.58 14.57 32.08
C SER A 553 14.56 15.86 31.26
N MET A 554 13.60 16.75 31.55
CA MET A 554 13.45 18.04 30.89
C MET A 554 14.09 19.18 31.69
N GLU A 555 14.63 20.21 31.03
CA GLU A 555 15.30 21.36 31.67
C GLU A 555 14.43 22.10 32.71
N ARG A 556 13.11 22.18 32.49
CA ARG A 556 12.15 22.83 33.40
C ARG A 556 11.56 21.88 34.46
N GLY A 557 12.10 20.66 34.56
CA GLY A 557 11.57 19.57 35.37
C GLY A 557 10.46 18.78 34.66
N GLY A 558 10.38 17.49 34.94
CA GLY A 558 9.49 16.54 34.24
C GLY A 558 10.27 15.57 33.34
N TRP A 559 9.54 14.69 32.66
CA TRP A 559 10.11 13.60 31.87
C TRP A 559 9.39 13.42 30.53
N VAL A 560 10.12 12.90 29.54
CA VAL A 560 9.61 12.64 28.19
C VAL A 560 10.00 11.24 27.72
N VAL A 561 9.06 10.54 27.09
CA VAL A 561 9.29 9.30 26.31
C VAL A 561 8.87 9.58 24.88
N ARG A 562 9.82 9.47 23.93
CA ARG A 562 9.59 9.72 22.51
C ARG A 562 9.17 8.45 21.79
N TYR A 563 8.23 8.56 20.86
CA TYR A 563 7.86 7.48 19.95
C TYR A 563 7.92 7.98 18.51
N VAL A 564 8.12 7.06 17.57
CA VAL A 564 8.21 7.37 16.15
C VAL A 564 7.47 6.27 15.39
N PRO A 565 6.36 6.59 14.68
CA PRO A 565 5.59 5.61 13.94
C PRO A 565 6.30 5.23 12.63
N ALA A 566 7.39 4.46 12.74
CA ALA A 566 8.30 4.17 11.63
C ALA A 566 7.62 3.49 10.44
N THR A 567 6.57 2.69 10.66
CA THR A 567 5.78 2.06 9.60
C THR A 567 4.88 3.01 8.84
N LEU A 568 4.49 4.14 9.46
CA LEU A 568 3.70 5.19 8.83
C LEU A 568 4.59 6.21 8.12
N MET A 569 5.74 6.52 8.69
CA MET A 569 6.67 7.48 8.11
C MET A 569 7.21 7.00 6.77
N GLY A 570 7.11 7.84 5.76
CA GLY A 570 7.50 7.48 4.38
C GLY A 570 6.51 6.58 3.65
N SER A 571 5.42 6.12 4.28
CA SER A 571 4.35 5.38 3.60
C SER A 571 3.62 6.24 2.55
N LEU A 572 3.66 7.56 2.72
CA LEU A 572 3.16 8.58 1.79
C LEU A 572 4.32 9.36 1.14
N ALA A 573 5.41 8.66 0.79
CA ALA A 573 6.61 9.30 0.23
C ALA A 573 6.29 10.19 -0.97
N LEU A 574 6.79 11.42 -0.92
CA LEU A 574 6.67 12.40 -1.99
C LEU A 574 7.84 12.29 -2.98
N PRO A 575 7.65 12.66 -4.25
CA PRO A 575 8.74 12.72 -5.22
C PRO A 575 9.66 13.91 -4.93
N GLU A 576 10.91 13.86 -5.41
CA GLU A 576 11.88 14.96 -5.28
C GLU A 576 11.40 16.27 -5.90
N ARG A 577 10.57 16.20 -6.95
CA ARG A 577 9.96 17.36 -7.62
C ARG A 577 8.44 17.20 -7.65
N LEU A 578 7.74 18.20 -7.11
CA LEU A 578 6.26 18.26 -7.11
C LEU A 578 5.70 18.77 -8.44
N THR A 579 6.42 19.66 -9.14
CA THR A 579 6.05 20.09 -10.50
C THR A 579 6.35 18.99 -11.48
N ARG A 580 5.29 18.40 -12.04
CA ARG A 580 5.38 17.24 -12.92
C ARG A 580 4.20 17.17 -13.89
N THR A 581 4.28 16.28 -14.87
CA THR A 581 3.27 16.09 -15.92
C THR A 581 2.31 14.96 -15.58
N PHE A 582 2.84 13.85 -15.03
CA PHE A 582 2.07 12.63 -14.82
C PHE A 582 1.59 12.51 -13.36
N PRO A 583 0.53 11.74 -13.10
CA PRO A 583 0.11 11.43 -11.73
C PRO A 583 1.21 10.74 -10.92
N LEU A 584 1.24 11.04 -9.61
CA LEU A 584 2.05 10.32 -8.64
C LEU A 584 1.37 9.01 -8.28
N GLY A 585 2.05 7.88 -8.45
CA GLY A 585 1.58 6.58 -7.98
C GLY A 585 1.73 6.45 -6.47
N MET A 586 0.66 6.01 -5.79
CA MET A 586 0.69 5.69 -4.37
C MET A 586 1.19 4.25 -4.17
N SER A 587 2.23 4.08 -3.37
CA SER A 587 2.78 2.76 -3.03
C SER A 587 1.75 1.89 -2.30
N HIS A 588 1.68 0.60 -2.66
CA HIS A 588 0.88 -0.43 -1.98
C HIS A 588 -0.64 -0.19 -1.89
N TYR A 589 -1.25 0.48 -2.86
CA TYR A 589 -2.72 0.61 -2.90
C TYR A 589 -3.44 -0.72 -3.16
N PRO A 590 -4.58 -0.99 -2.47
CA PRO A 590 -5.10 -0.29 -1.28
C PRO A 590 -4.31 -0.66 -0.01
N MET A 591 -4.07 0.33 0.87
CA MET A 591 -3.27 0.15 2.08
C MET A 591 -3.99 0.71 3.31
N THR A 592 -3.99 -0.06 4.40
CA THR A 592 -4.36 0.40 5.75
C THR A 592 -3.21 0.14 6.71
N LEU A 593 -2.79 1.17 7.44
CA LEU A 593 -1.76 1.05 8.47
C LEU A 593 -2.33 1.53 9.81
N ASN A 594 -2.27 0.68 10.82
CA ASN A 594 -2.61 1.03 12.19
C ASN A 594 -1.32 1.05 13.02
N TYR A 595 -1.14 2.13 13.78
CA TYR A 595 -0.05 2.30 14.73
C TYR A 595 -0.62 2.64 16.10
N GLU A 596 -0.13 2.01 17.15
CA GLU A 596 -0.41 2.38 18.53
C GLU A 596 0.92 2.55 19.28
N ALA A 597 1.11 3.71 19.90
CA ALA A 597 2.13 3.90 20.92
C ALA A 597 1.45 4.08 22.27
N SER A 598 1.97 3.49 23.32
CA SER A 598 1.48 3.72 24.68
C SER A 598 2.62 3.70 25.69
N VAL A 599 2.48 4.46 26.76
CA VAL A 599 3.44 4.47 27.86
C VAL A 599 2.71 4.23 29.18
N ARG A 600 3.26 3.33 29.98
CA ARG A 600 2.97 3.20 31.40
C ARG A 600 4.08 3.87 32.20
N TRP A 601 3.74 4.99 32.82
CA TRP A 601 4.60 5.74 33.71
C TRP A 601 4.68 5.09 35.10
N PRO A 602 5.66 5.49 35.95
CA PRO A 602 5.68 5.09 37.35
C PRO A 602 4.36 5.46 38.05
N ASP A 603 3.94 4.70 39.07
CA ASP A 603 2.69 4.94 39.83
C ASP A 603 2.64 6.32 40.53
N THR A 604 3.79 7.00 40.59
CA THR A 604 3.89 8.38 41.05
C THR A 604 3.32 9.39 40.04
N VAL A 605 3.03 8.99 38.80
CA VAL A 605 2.50 9.87 37.76
C VAL A 605 0.96 9.85 37.76
N SER A 606 0.38 11.05 37.62
CA SER A 606 -1.06 11.25 37.47
C SER A 606 -1.29 12.33 36.42
N VAL A 607 -1.29 11.93 35.15
CA VAL A 607 -1.67 12.75 34.00
C VAL A 607 -3.18 12.69 33.83
N MET A 608 -3.77 13.83 33.47
CA MET A 608 -5.13 13.87 33.00
C MET A 608 -5.21 14.82 31.81
N SER A 609 -5.57 14.28 30.66
CA SER A 609 -5.87 15.05 29.46
C SER A 609 -7.17 14.54 28.86
N ASN A 610 -7.98 15.44 28.34
CA ASN A 610 -9.14 15.06 27.56
C ASN A 610 -8.69 14.21 26.36
N PRO A 611 -9.42 13.12 26.02
CA PRO A 611 -9.24 12.45 24.75
C PRO A 611 -9.28 13.47 23.61
N SER A 612 -8.36 13.35 22.66
CA SER A 612 -8.40 14.17 21.46
C SER A 612 -8.32 13.30 20.22
N THR A 613 -9.15 13.65 19.24
CA THR A 613 -9.17 13.04 17.93
C THR A 613 -8.86 14.10 16.90
N ARG A 614 -7.78 13.90 16.17
CA ARG A 614 -7.33 14.76 15.08
C ARG A 614 -7.47 14.00 13.77
N LEU A 615 -7.95 14.70 12.75
CA LEU A 615 -8.19 14.13 11.43
C LEU A 615 -7.40 14.91 10.39
N VAL A 616 -6.64 14.19 9.58
CA VAL A 616 -5.99 14.72 8.38
C VAL A 616 -6.64 14.04 7.18
N GLU A 617 -7.47 14.78 6.46
CA GLU A 617 -8.16 14.29 5.27
C GLU A 617 -7.53 14.86 4.01
N ASN A 618 -7.26 13.99 3.05
CA ASN A 618 -6.88 14.33 1.70
C ASN A 618 -7.72 13.48 0.71
N ALA A 619 -7.81 13.88 -0.55
CA ALA A 619 -8.49 13.09 -1.57
C ALA A 619 -7.90 11.68 -1.74
N ALA A 620 -6.59 11.50 -1.49
CA ALA A 620 -5.89 10.24 -1.66
C ALA A 620 -5.70 9.42 -0.38
N PHE A 621 -5.76 10.03 0.80
CA PHE A 621 -5.65 9.31 2.07
C PHE A 621 -6.46 9.96 3.19
N VAL A 622 -6.80 9.19 4.21
CA VAL A 622 -7.29 9.71 5.49
C VAL A 622 -6.40 9.20 6.61
N ALA A 623 -6.02 10.07 7.52
CA ALA A 623 -5.34 9.70 8.74
C ALA A 623 -6.12 10.20 9.96
N ARG A 624 -6.43 9.28 10.88
CA ARG A 624 -7.03 9.60 12.18
C ARG A 624 -6.00 9.38 13.26
N VAL A 625 -5.84 10.37 14.14
CA VAL A 625 -4.89 10.39 15.24
C VAL A 625 -5.68 10.57 16.53
N GLU A 626 -5.73 9.55 17.37
CA GLU A 626 -6.46 9.53 18.64
C GLU A 626 -5.47 9.49 19.80
N SER A 627 -5.65 10.32 20.81
CA SER A 627 -4.79 10.29 22.00
C SER A 627 -5.57 10.41 23.28
N THR A 628 -5.10 9.70 24.30
CA THR A 628 -5.70 9.64 25.64
C THR A 628 -4.59 9.56 26.69
N ALA A 629 -4.69 10.30 27.78
CA ALA A 629 -3.81 10.13 28.94
C ALA A 629 -4.60 10.26 30.23
N LEU A 630 -4.54 9.23 31.06
CA LEU A 630 -5.28 9.12 32.31
C LEU A 630 -4.45 8.37 33.34
N GLY A 631 -4.24 8.99 34.50
CA GLY A 631 -3.39 8.43 35.55
C GLY A 631 -1.95 8.29 35.06
N ASN A 632 -1.38 7.10 35.24
CA ASN A 632 -0.04 6.75 34.78
C ASN A 632 0.00 6.13 33.37
N ASP A 633 -1.14 6.01 32.67
CA ASP A 633 -1.19 5.49 31.31
C ASP A 633 -1.44 6.61 30.30
N ALA A 634 -0.67 6.61 29.21
CA ALA A 634 -0.93 7.44 28.04
C ALA A 634 -0.84 6.62 26.76
N ARG A 635 -1.67 6.94 25.76
CA ARG A 635 -1.77 6.23 24.49
C ARG A 635 -1.99 7.19 23.33
N MET A 636 -1.41 6.85 22.19
CA MET A 636 -1.62 7.43 20.88
C MET A 636 -1.97 6.31 19.90
N ARG A 637 -2.99 6.51 19.07
CA ARG A 637 -3.33 5.65 17.94
C ARG A 637 -3.36 6.45 16.66
N VAL A 638 -2.90 5.82 15.59
CA VAL A 638 -2.99 6.36 14.25
C VAL A 638 -3.54 5.29 13.33
N ARG A 639 -4.55 5.65 12.55
CA ARG A 639 -5.06 4.84 11.44
C ARG A 639 -4.92 5.64 10.15
N LEU A 640 -4.09 5.14 9.24
CA LEU A 640 -3.88 5.69 7.90
C LEU A 640 -4.51 4.76 6.87
N GLU A 641 -5.39 5.30 6.02
CA GLU A 641 -5.99 4.59 4.89
C GLU A 641 -5.67 5.31 3.58
N VAL A 642 -5.01 4.62 2.65
CA VAL A 642 -4.79 5.13 1.29
C VAL A 642 -5.99 4.76 0.43
N ARG A 643 -6.75 5.78 0.02
CA ARG A 643 -8.04 5.66 -0.66
C ARG A 643 -7.94 5.71 -2.18
N ARG A 644 -6.82 6.18 -2.73
CA ARG A 644 -6.59 6.24 -4.19
C ARG A 644 -5.25 5.62 -4.58
N PRO A 645 -5.17 4.99 -5.76
CA PRO A 645 -3.92 4.46 -6.30
C PRO A 645 -2.96 5.55 -6.77
N GLU A 646 -3.43 6.79 -6.93
CA GLU A 646 -2.64 7.89 -7.45
C GLU A 646 -3.18 9.27 -7.04
N VAL A 647 -2.36 10.29 -7.27
CA VAL A 647 -2.68 11.71 -7.10
C VAL A 647 -2.31 12.46 -8.38
N ASN A 648 -3.25 13.24 -8.93
CA ASN A 648 -2.98 14.04 -10.13
C ASN A 648 -1.89 15.08 -9.87
N ALA A 649 -1.08 15.38 -10.89
CA ALA A 649 0.01 16.35 -10.79
C ALA A 649 -0.40 17.72 -10.20
N ARG A 650 -1.58 18.22 -10.56
CA ARG A 650 -2.12 19.50 -10.06
C ARG A 650 -2.44 19.52 -8.56
N ASP A 651 -2.69 18.35 -7.97
CA ASP A 651 -3.11 18.20 -6.58
C ASP A 651 -1.92 17.89 -5.64
N LEU A 652 -0.69 17.79 -6.18
CA LEU A 652 0.50 17.37 -5.42
C LEU A 652 1.00 18.39 -4.40
N PHE A 653 0.82 19.68 -4.64
CA PHE A 653 1.18 20.70 -3.65
C PHE A 653 0.29 20.58 -2.41
N ALA A 654 -1.02 20.39 -2.60
CA ALA A 654 -1.96 20.13 -1.52
C ALA A 654 -1.61 18.82 -0.79
N LEU A 655 -1.33 17.74 -1.53
CA LEU A 655 -0.85 16.49 -0.95
C LEU A 655 0.41 16.71 -0.09
N ALA A 656 1.39 17.47 -0.57
CA ALA A 656 2.64 17.71 0.15
C ALA A 656 2.44 18.55 1.43
N GLU A 657 1.46 19.44 1.47
CA GLU A 657 1.05 20.15 2.69
C GLU A 657 0.38 19.19 3.68
N ASP A 658 -0.54 18.36 3.20
CA ASP A 658 -1.27 17.40 4.03
C ASP A 658 -0.38 16.27 4.57
N VAL A 659 0.59 15.78 3.78
CA VAL A 659 1.61 14.80 4.24
C VAL A 659 2.49 15.44 5.30
N ARG A 660 2.98 16.67 5.09
CA ARG A 660 3.76 17.38 6.12
C ARG A 660 2.93 17.64 7.39
N ARG A 661 1.63 17.90 7.25
CA ARG A 661 0.72 18.01 8.39
C ARG A 661 0.62 16.66 9.09
N PHE A 662 0.29 15.59 8.37
CA PHE A 662 0.23 14.23 8.89
C PHE A 662 1.49 13.86 9.67
N ASP A 663 2.68 14.03 9.09
CA ASP A 663 3.96 13.73 9.74
C ASP A 663 4.12 14.47 11.09
N ARG A 664 3.73 15.75 11.15
CA ARG A 664 3.74 16.54 12.40
C ARG A 664 2.70 16.08 13.42
N GLU A 665 1.55 15.57 12.97
CA GLU A 665 0.49 15.12 13.88
C GLU A 665 0.82 13.76 14.53
N VAL A 666 1.57 12.91 13.84
CA VAL A 666 1.86 11.52 14.24
C VAL A 666 3.22 11.33 14.92
N GLU A 667 4.22 12.17 14.62
CA GLU A 667 5.44 12.21 15.42
C GLU A 667 5.14 12.84 16.77
N GLY A 668 5.65 12.24 17.85
CA GLY A 668 5.31 12.75 19.15
C GLY A 668 6.14 12.18 20.29
N ALA A 669 5.75 12.64 21.47
CA ALA A 669 6.27 12.13 22.70
C ALA A 669 5.18 12.19 23.76
N PHE A 670 5.29 11.31 24.74
CA PHE A 670 4.51 11.40 25.96
C PHE A 670 5.29 12.25 26.95
N TRP A 671 4.63 13.24 27.53
CA TRP A 671 5.22 14.22 28.43
C TRP A 671 4.59 14.14 29.80
N VAL A 672 5.41 14.23 30.84
CA VAL A 672 4.97 14.40 32.23
C VAL A 672 5.67 15.61 32.80
N ASN A 673 4.90 16.62 33.18
CA ASN A 673 5.43 17.81 33.86
C ASN A 673 5.64 17.53 35.36
N LYS A 674 6.50 18.32 35.99
CA LYS A 674 6.78 18.21 37.44
C LYS A 674 5.51 18.24 38.32
N SER A 675 4.50 19.02 37.93
CA SER A 675 3.23 19.12 38.65
C SER A 675 2.37 17.85 38.59
N GLN A 676 2.62 16.96 37.62
CA GLN A 676 1.89 15.71 37.41
C GLN A 676 2.56 14.51 38.11
N ILE A 677 3.67 14.74 38.80
CA ILE A 677 4.41 13.74 39.58
C ILE A 677 4.07 13.94 41.05
N LYS A 678 3.43 12.94 41.66
CA LYS A 678 3.11 12.87 43.10
C LYS A 678 4.39 13.15 43.90
N LEU A 679 4.37 14.21 44.71
CA LEU A 679 5.44 14.50 45.67
C LEU A 679 5.37 13.45 46.78
N VAL A 680 6.34 12.54 46.82
CA VAL A 680 6.55 11.67 47.99
C VAL A 680 7.21 12.53 49.06
N GLN A 681 6.46 12.96 50.07
CA GLN A 681 7.08 13.53 51.28
C GLN A 681 7.82 12.41 52.02
N ALA A 682 8.96 12.75 52.63
CA ALA A 682 9.71 11.83 53.49
C ALA A 682 8.78 11.31 54.61
N GLY A 683 8.30 10.08 54.48
CA GLY A 683 7.26 9.50 55.34
C GLY A 683 6.19 8.67 54.61
N GLY A 684 6.17 8.63 53.28
CA GLY A 684 5.34 7.67 52.52
C GLY A 684 3.85 8.05 52.38
N GLN A 685 3.43 9.23 52.83
CA GLN A 685 2.10 9.75 52.48
C GLN A 685 2.15 10.42 51.10
N VAL A 686 1.35 9.90 50.19
CA VAL A 686 1.11 10.49 48.86
C VAL A 686 0.41 11.84 49.04
N SER A 687 1.05 12.88 48.52
CA SER A 687 0.53 14.24 48.39
C SER A 687 -0.77 14.27 47.57
N GLU A 688 -1.89 14.59 48.22
CA GLU A 688 -3.22 14.91 47.67
C GLU A 688 -3.90 13.77 46.87
N ASP A 689 -5.17 13.48 47.13
CA ASP A 689 -5.91 12.43 46.41
C ASP A 689 -6.20 12.85 44.95
N PHE A 690 -6.36 11.91 44.01
CA PHE A 690 -6.64 12.20 42.58
C PHE A 690 -7.80 13.18 42.42
N ARG A 691 -8.86 12.98 43.20
CA ARG A 691 -10.05 13.84 43.23
C ARG A 691 -9.73 15.28 43.59
N GLU A 692 -8.91 15.50 44.61
CA GLU A 692 -8.59 16.84 45.08
C GLU A 692 -7.80 17.61 44.01
N ARG A 693 -6.88 16.94 43.32
CA ARG A 693 -6.18 17.49 42.16
C ARG A 693 -7.13 17.79 41.00
N PHE A 694 -8.03 16.87 40.68
CA PHE A 694 -9.05 17.05 39.63
C PHE A 694 -9.90 18.29 39.90
N LEU A 695 -10.46 18.41 41.10
CA LEU A 695 -11.30 19.54 41.49
C LEU A 695 -10.51 20.85 41.58
N ARG A 696 -9.22 20.82 41.95
CA ARG A 696 -8.35 22.01 41.84
C ARG A 696 -8.20 22.44 40.38
N GLN A 697 -7.89 21.52 39.47
CA GLN A 697 -7.73 21.83 38.06
C GLN A 697 -9.02 22.38 37.43
N MET A 698 -10.19 21.83 37.80
CA MET A 698 -11.48 22.38 37.38
C MET A 698 -11.70 23.80 37.90
N ARG A 699 -11.29 24.12 39.15
CA ARG A 699 -11.35 25.49 39.69
C ARG A 699 -10.43 26.45 38.92
N GLU A 700 -9.19 26.05 38.68
CA GLU A 700 -8.23 26.85 37.91
C GLU A 700 -8.74 27.11 36.48
N MET A 701 -9.33 26.10 35.84
CA MET A 701 -9.96 26.23 34.52
C MET A 701 -11.14 27.20 34.53
N VAL A 702 -12.02 27.11 35.55
CA VAL A 702 -13.13 28.06 35.71
C VAL A 702 -12.61 29.49 35.89
N ASP A 703 -11.54 29.69 36.66
CA ASP A 703 -10.94 31.00 36.88
C ASP A 703 -10.30 31.58 35.61
N GLU A 704 -9.57 30.76 34.86
CA GLU A 704 -8.93 31.16 33.61
C GLU A 704 -9.97 31.52 32.54
N ILE A 705 -10.97 30.65 32.32
CA ILE A 705 -12.03 30.92 31.35
C ILE A 705 -12.85 32.13 31.76
N SER A 706 -13.09 32.34 33.06
CA SER A 706 -13.81 33.53 33.54
C SER A 706 -13.06 34.82 33.20
N LYS A 707 -11.74 34.86 33.41
CA LYS A 707 -10.92 36.02 33.00
C LYS A 707 -10.99 36.27 31.50
N THR A 708 -10.97 35.21 30.69
CA THR A 708 -11.06 35.32 29.23
C THR A 708 -12.41 35.87 28.77
N ILE A 709 -13.51 35.37 29.36
CA ILE A 709 -14.87 35.87 29.09
C ILE A 709 -15.00 37.34 29.52
N ASP A 710 -14.52 37.69 30.72
CA ASP A 710 -14.58 39.05 31.25
C ASP A 710 -13.71 40.05 30.47
N GLY A 711 -12.67 39.56 29.78
CA GLY A 711 -11.80 40.35 28.91
C GLY A 711 -12.45 40.87 27.63
N GLY A 712 -13.64 40.36 27.26
CA GLY A 712 -14.51 40.96 26.21
C GLY A 712 -14.01 40.88 24.77
N GLY A 713 -12.95 40.11 24.48
CA GLY A 713 -12.31 40.01 23.16
C GLY A 713 -12.69 38.77 22.33
N LEU A 714 -13.59 37.92 22.82
CA LEU A 714 -13.97 36.68 22.14
C LEU A 714 -14.98 36.94 21.02
N SER A 715 -14.87 36.20 19.92
CA SER A 715 -15.95 36.15 18.92
C SER A 715 -17.18 35.48 19.53
N GLU A 716 -18.37 35.67 18.92
CA GLU A 716 -19.59 35.01 19.41
C GLU A 716 -19.49 33.47 19.39
N GLN A 717 -18.68 32.89 18.49
CA GLN A 717 -18.43 31.44 18.46
C GLN A 717 -17.47 31.01 19.58
N ASP A 718 -16.35 31.71 19.76
CA ASP A 718 -15.39 31.40 20.83
C ASP A 718 -16.00 31.64 22.22
N LEU A 719 -16.93 32.60 22.34
CA LEU A 719 -17.68 32.84 23.57
C LEU A 719 -18.61 31.67 23.91
N VAL A 720 -19.24 31.04 22.91
CA VAL A 720 -20.05 29.81 23.12
C VAL A 720 -19.17 28.67 23.62
N GLU A 721 -18.02 28.43 23.00
CA GLU A 721 -17.06 27.40 23.41
C GLU A 721 -16.57 27.65 24.85
N ALA A 722 -16.20 28.90 25.17
CA ALA A 722 -15.76 29.29 26.50
C ALA A 722 -16.86 29.08 27.56
N LEU A 723 -18.09 29.53 27.29
CA LEU A 723 -19.23 29.34 28.20
C LEU A 723 -19.54 27.85 28.41
N CYS A 724 -19.47 27.04 27.36
CA CYS A 724 -19.74 25.61 27.46
C CYS A 724 -18.63 24.83 28.18
N THR A 725 -17.37 25.20 27.96
CA THR A 725 -16.23 24.64 28.70
C THR A 725 -16.32 25.00 30.18
N ARG A 726 -16.62 26.26 30.51
CA ARG A 726 -16.82 26.68 31.91
C ARG A 726 -18.03 25.99 32.54
N SER A 727 -19.12 25.84 31.80
CA SER A 727 -20.31 25.11 32.24
C SER A 727 -19.98 23.68 32.65
N ALA A 728 -19.27 22.94 31.79
CA ALA A 728 -18.84 21.57 32.09
C ALA A 728 -17.97 21.51 33.35
N ALA A 729 -16.96 22.38 33.48
CA ALA A 729 -16.10 22.43 34.66
C ALA A 729 -16.88 22.77 35.95
N LEU A 730 -17.85 23.69 35.88
CA LEU A 730 -18.72 24.03 37.01
C LEU A 730 -19.59 22.84 37.45
N HIS A 731 -20.07 22.02 36.50
CA HIS A 731 -20.79 20.79 36.83
C HIS A 731 -19.90 19.77 37.55
N GLU A 732 -18.64 19.64 37.15
CA GLU A 732 -17.66 18.79 37.84
C GLU A 732 -17.33 19.28 39.26
N LEU A 733 -17.44 20.58 39.50
CA LEU A 733 -17.34 21.19 40.83
C LEU A 733 -18.62 21.07 41.67
N GLY A 734 -19.71 20.53 41.11
CA GLY A 734 -21.02 20.47 41.75
C GLY A 734 -21.78 21.80 41.77
N GLU A 735 -21.33 22.79 40.99
CA GLU A 735 -21.94 24.12 40.88
C GLU A 735 -22.99 24.17 39.76
N ASP A 736 -23.93 23.22 39.76
CA ASP A 736 -24.84 22.94 38.65
C ASP A 736 -25.67 24.15 38.18
N ALA A 737 -26.11 24.99 39.12
CA ALA A 737 -26.89 26.19 38.80
C ALA A 737 -26.07 27.26 38.06
N ARG A 738 -24.76 27.36 38.33
CA ARG A 738 -23.86 28.24 37.56
C ARG A 738 -23.59 27.64 36.18
N GLY A 739 -23.31 26.33 36.12
CA GLY A 739 -23.11 25.63 34.86
C GLY A 739 -24.32 25.76 33.93
N PHE A 740 -25.53 25.61 34.45
CA PHE A 740 -26.75 25.81 33.67
C PHE A 740 -26.88 27.25 33.15
N ARG A 741 -26.62 28.27 33.98
CA ARG A 741 -26.67 29.67 33.55
C ARG A 741 -25.72 29.96 32.39
N ASP A 742 -24.52 29.39 32.41
CA ASP A 742 -23.56 29.52 31.31
C ASP A 742 -24.05 28.84 30.03
N SER A 743 -24.53 27.60 30.12
CA SER A 743 -25.07 26.86 28.97
C SER A 743 -26.30 27.54 28.34
N ASP A 744 -27.17 28.12 29.17
CA ASP A 744 -28.35 28.85 28.74
C ASP A 744 -28.01 30.24 28.18
N ALA A 745 -26.94 30.87 28.70
CA ALA A 745 -26.36 32.06 28.07
C ALA A 745 -25.78 31.75 26.69
N ALA A 746 -25.08 30.62 26.51
CA ALA A 746 -24.55 30.20 25.22
C ALA A 746 -25.67 30.08 24.16
N VAL A 747 -26.81 29.46 24.50
CA VAL A 747 -27.98 29.35 23.61
C VAL A 747 -28.58 30.72 23.29
N ARG A 748 -28.68 31.63 24.27
CA ARG A 748 -29.20 32.99 24.04
C ARG A 748 -28.29 33.82 23.12
N ARG A 749 -26.98 33.64 23.22
CA ARG A 749 -25.98 34.37 22.44
C ARG A 749 -26.00 33.94 20.98
N VAL A 750 -25.96 32.62 20.75
CA VAL A 750 -25.95 32.06 19.39
C VAL A 750 -27.04 31.00 19.26
N PRO A 751 -28.32 31.40 19.05
CA PRO A 751 -29.44 30.45 18.98
C PRO A 751 -29.39 29.44 17.83
N GLN A 752 -28.51 29.68 16.84
CA GLN A 752 -28.29 28.78 15.70
C GLN A 752 -27.08 27.86 15.89
N SER A 753 -26.37 27.93 17.02
CA SER A 753 -25.22 27.06 17.30
C SER A 753 -25.69 25.71 17.84
N GLY A 754 -25.51 24.62 17.06
CA GLY A 754 -25.80 23.27 17.54
C GLY A 754 -25.03 22.90 18.82
N GLU A 755 -23.79 23.39 18.95
CA GLU A 755 -22.96 23.18 20.14
C GLU A 755 -23.57 23.81 21.40
N ALA A 756 -24.08 25.05 21.30
CA ALA A 756 -24.73 25.73 22.43
C ALA A 756 -25.95 24.94 22.93
N TRP A 757 -26.77 24.41 22.02
CA TRP A 757 -27.93 23.58 22.38
C TRP A 757 -27.51 22.24 23.02
N SER A 758 -26.45 21.59 22.51
CA SER A 758 -25.92 20.34 23.09
C SER A 758 -25.36 20.55 24.51
N CYS A 759 -24.69 21.67 24.71
CA CYS A 759 -24.16 22.12 25.98
C CYS A 759 -25.28 22.34 27.02
N ARG A 760 -26.36 23.05 26.66
CA ARG A 760 -27.52 23.21 27.55
C ARG A 760 -28.26 21.89 27.82
N ALA A 761 -28.39 21.03 26.81
CA ALA A 761 -28.96 19.70 26.98
C ALA A 761 -28.17 18.87 28.02
N SER A 762 -26.84 18.95 27.98
CA SER A 762 -25.96 18.26 28.92
C SER A 762 -26.16 18.77 30.36
N SER A 763 -26.24 20.10 30.54
CA SER A 763 -26.55 20.70 31.85
C SER A 763 -27.93 20.31 32.37
N GLN A 764 -28.93 20.20 31.50
CA GLN A 764 -30.28 19.76 31.87
C GLN A 764 -30.30 18.27 32.25
N PHE A 765 -29.59 17.43 31.50
CA PHE A 765 -29.44 16.00 31.81
C PHE A 765 -28.84 15.78 33.20
N ARG A 766 -27.75 16.50 33.53
CA ARG A 766 -27.11 16.41 34.87
C ARG A 766 -28.05 16.79 36.02
N GLN A 767 -28.95 17.73 35.78
CA GLN A 767 -29.97 18.16 36.75
C GLN A 767 -31.17 17.19 36.83
N GLY A 768 -31.23 16.15 35.99
CA GLY A 768 -32.35 15.21 35.94
C GLY A 768 -33.53 15.68 35.08
N HIS A 769 -33.38 16.76 34.31
CA HIS A 769 -34.42 17.25 33.39
C HIS A 769 -34.35 16.51 32.04
N PHE A 770 -34.62 15.21 32.05
CA PHE A 770 -34.36 14.32 30.91
C PHE A 770 -35.14 14.68 29.64
N GLU A 771 -36.45 14.94 29.74
CA GLU A 771 -37.27 15.31 28.58
C GLU A 771 -36.83 16.62 27.92
N ALA A 772 -36.42 17.60 28.74
CA ALA A 772 -35.92 18.87 28.25
C ALA A 772 -34.56 18.68 27.55
N ALA A 773 -33.67 17.83 28.10
CA ALA A 773 -32.43 17.44 27.45
C ALA A 773 -32.67 16.73 26.10
N VAL A 774 -33.67 15.85 26.00
CA VAL A 774 -34.05 15.19 24.74
C VAL A 774 -34.46 16.21 23.67
N SER A 775 -35.23 17.22 24.05
CA SER A 775 -35.62 18.32 23.16
C SER A 775 -34.40 19.11 22.69
N ASP A 776 -33.52 19.50 23.59
CA ASP A 776 -32.35 20.32 23.27
C ASP A 776 -31.32 19.54 22.42
N TYR A 777 -31.05 18.26 22.69
CA TYR A 777 -30.20 17.43 21.82
C TYR A 777 -30.80 17.24 20.42
N SER A 778 -32.13 17.10 20.33
CA SER A 778 -32.81 17.03 19.03
C SER A 778 -32.64 18.32 18.24
N LYS A 779 -32.69 19.47 18.92
CA LYS A 779 -32.44 20.78 18.31
C LYS A 779 -30.98 20.95 17.90
N ALA A 780 -30.03 20.56 18.75
CA ALA A 780 -28.60 20.58 18.47
C ALA A 780 -28.25 19.81 17.18
N MET A 781 -28.83 18.63 17.01
CA MET A 781 -28.65 17.79 15.83
C MET A 781 -29.18 18.46 14.54
N VAL A 782 -30.34 19.12 14.60
CA VAL A 782 -30.90 19.85 13.46
C VAL A 782 -30.03 21.04 13.06
N LEU A 783 -29.34 21.65 14.03
CA LEU A 783 -28.46 22.81 13.85
C LEU A 783 -27.00 22.44 13.54
N GLY A 784 -26.73 21.19 13.15
CA GLY A 784 -25.41 20.78 12.64
C GLY A 784 -24.38 20.39 13.69
N HIS A 785 -24.78 20.11 14.94
CA HIS A 785 -23.90 19.43 15.89
C HIS A 785 -23.55 18.01 15.43
N THR A 786 -22.46 17.44 15.94
CA THR A 786 -21.98 16.10 15.57
C THR A 786 -23.09 15.06 15.76
N ARG A 787 -23.58 14.51 14.65
CA ARG A 787 -24.78 13.66 14.62
C ARG A 787 -24.65 12.45 15.56
N GLY A 788 -23.48 11.80 15.58
CA GLY A 788 -23.22 10.64 16.43
C GLY A 788 -23.32 10.96 17.92
N ASP A 789 -22.76 12.09 18.37
CA ASP A 789 -22.78 12.50 19.78
C ASP A 789 -24.16 12.96 20.21
N ALA A 790 -24.82 13.76 19.36
CA ALA A 790 -26.18 14.22 19.62
C ALA A 790 -27.15 13.03 19.76
N LEU A 791 -27.02 12.01 18.91
CA LEU A 791 -27.81 10.78 19.01
C LEU A 791 -27.49 9.99 20.28
N TYR A 792 -26.21 9.81 20.59
CA TYR A 792 -25.77 9.09 21.79
C TYR A 792 -26.30 9.72 23.08
N TRP A 793 -26.09 11.03 23.26
CA TRP A 793 -26.54 11.72 24.48
C TRP A 793 -28.06 11.86 24.56
N ARG A 794 -28.74 12.05 23.41
CA ARG A 794 -30.20 11.98 23.38
C ARG A 794 -30.71 10.60 23.77
N ALA A 795 -30.06 9.52 23.33
CA ALA A 795 -30.43 8.16 23.69
C ALA A 795 -30.32 7.92 25.20
N ILE A 796 -29.25 8.40 25.84
CA ILE A 796 -29.10 8.33 27.30
C ILE A 796 -30.21 9.12 27.99
N ALA A 797 -30.48 10.35 27.55
CA ALA A 797 -31.57 11.16 28.13
C ALA A 797 -32.94 10.47 27.94
N ARG A 798 -33.19 9.86 26.79
CA ARG A 798 -34.41 9.06 26.51
C ARG A 798 -34.52 7.85 27.42
N TYR A 799 -33.43 7.14 27.65
CA TYR A 799 -33.39 6.00 28.57
C TYR A 799 -33.85 6.42 29.97
N TYR A 800 -33.28 7.50 30.53
CA TYR A 800 -33.67 8.01 31.84
C TYR A 800 -35.03 8.71 31.87
N ALA A 801 -35.55 9.16 30.72
CA ALA A 801 -36.93 9.59 30.57
C ALA A 801 -37.94 8.42 30.47
N GLY A 802 -37.49 7.16 30.51
CA GLY A 802 -38.33 5.96 30.37
C GLY A 802 -38.68 5.59 28.92
N GLN A 803 -38.10 6.29 27.94
CA GLN A 803 -38.30 6.08 26.50
C GLN A 803 -37.32 5.03 25.94
N VAL A 804 -37.29 3.84 26.55
CA VAL A 804 -36.23 2.82 26.33
C VAL A 804 -36.16 2.33 24.88
N ALA A 805 -37.29 2.11 24.22
CA ALA A 805 -37.31 1.68 22.81
C ALA A 805 -36.77 2.76 21.86
N GLN A 806 -37.10 4.03 22.10
CA GLN A 806 -36.55 5.14 21.33
C GLN A 806 -35.05 5.34 21.61
N ALA A 807 -34.61 5.10 22.85
CA ALA A 807 -33.19 5.12 23.21
C ALA A 807 -32.41 4.05 22.42
N ALA A 808 -32.90 2.80 22.37
CA ALA A 808 -32.26 1.74 21.59
C ALA A 808 -32.13 2.09 20.10
N SER A 809 -33.18 2.70 19.52
CA SER A 809 -33.16 3.17 18.13
C SER A 809 -32.14 4.30 17.89
N ASP A 810 -31.97 5.21 18.85
CA ASP A 810 -30.97 6.26 18.75
C ASP A 810 -29.55 5.72 18.92
N PHE A 811 -29.31 4.78 19.84
CA PHE A 811 -28.00 4.14 19.98
C PHE A 811 -27.60 3.38 18.72
N ARG A 812 -28.52 2.64 18.09
CA ARG A 812 -28.27 2.02 16.78
C ARG A 812 -27.80 3.05 15.74
N GLN A 813 -28.52 4.17 15.62
CA GLN A 813 -28.13 5.24 14.69
C GLN A 813 -26.83 5.93 15.10
N ALA A 814 -26.53 6.03 16.40
CA ALA A 814 -25.26 6.55 16.90
C ALA A 814 -24.11 5.63 16.52
N VAL A 815 -24.29 4.31 16.60
CA VAL A 815 -23.29 3.32 16.15
C VAL A 815 -22.99 3.48 14.67
N GLU A 816 -24.02 3.70 13.83
CA GLU A 816 -23.87 3.95 12.40
C GLU A 816 -23.19 5.30 12.10
N ALA A 817 -23.42 6.32 12.92
CA ALA A 817 -22.94 7.68 12.71
C ALA A 817 -21.55 7.96 13.31
N LYS A 818 -21.13 7.23 14.35
CA LYS A 818 -19.86 7.44 15.04
C LYS A 818 -18.71 6.86 14.23
N THR A 819 -17.67 7.66 14.02
CA THR A 819 -16.47 7.28 13.28
C THR A 819 -15.34 6.81 14.21
N ASP A 820 -15.31 7.30 15.45
CA ASP A 820 -14.42 6.85 16.53
C ASP A 820 -14.85 5.47 17.05
N GLU A 821 -13.91 4.54 17.12
CA GLU A 821 -14.21 3.14 17.45
C GLU A 821 -14.48 2.96 18.96
N SER A 822 -13.85 3.76 19.82
CA SER A 822 -14.07 3.71 21.27
C SER A 822 -15.46 4.23 21.62
N GLU A 823 -15.83 5.40 21.09
CA GLU A 823 -17.17 5.96 21.27
C GLU A 823 -18.25 5.07 20.64
N ARG A 824 -17.95 4.46 19.49
CA ARG A 824 -18.84 3.46 18.87
C ARG A 824 -19.01 2.24 19.77
N ALA A 825 -17.95 1.77 20.42
CA ALA A 825 -18.01 0.66 21.37
C ALA A 825 -18.88 1.00 22.60
N TYR A 826 -18.82 2.22 23.14
CA TYR A 826 -19.77 2.67 24.16
C TYR A 826 -21.20 2.70 23.61
N ALA A 827 -21.42 3.24 22.42
CA ALA A 827 -22.75 3.23 21.79
C ALA A 827 -23.27 1.80 21.55
N GLN A 828 -22.40 0.84 21.21
CA GLN A 828 -22.71 -0.58 21.06
C GLN A 828 -23.09 -1.22 22.39
N LEU A 829 -22.34 -0.96 23.46
CA LEU A 829 -22.68 -1.36 24.84
C LEU A 829 -24.06 -0.83 25.24
N TRP A 830 -24.28 0.47 25.04
CA TRP A 830 -25.56 1.12 25.34
C TRP A 830 -26.70 0.71 24.40
N TRP A 831 -26.41 0.23 23.18
CA TRP A 831 -27.42 -0.33 22.29
C TRP A 831 -27.82 -1.74 22.72
N PHE A 832 -26.84 -2.58 23.08
CA PHE A 832 -27.06 -3.98 23.46
C PHE A 832 -28.06 -4.09 24.62
N TRP A 833 -27.75 -3.42 25.72
CA TRP A 833 -28.53 -3.53 26.95
C TRP A 833 -29.90 -2.80 26.88
N THR A 834 -30.04 -1.68 26.14
CA THR A 834 -31.33 -0.99 25.97
C THR A 834 -32.25 -1.80 25.07
N SER A 835 -31.68 -2.49 24.06
CA SER A 835 -32.42 -3.47 23.26
C SER A 835 -32.91 -4.63 24.13
N GLN A 836 -32.05 -5.14 25.02
CA GLN A 836 -32.44 -6.18 25.98
C GLN A 836 -33.59 -5.74 26.88
N GLN A 837 -33.51 -4.55 27.49
CA GLN A 837 -34.57 -4.03 28.36
C GLN A 837 -35.87 -3.70 27.61
N ALA A 838 -35.79 -3.25 26.36
CA ALA A 838 -36.95 -2.98 25.53
C ALA A 838 -37.59 -4.26 24.92
N GLY A 839 -37.01 -5.44 25.15
CA GLY A 839 -37.45 -6.69 24.53
C GLY A 839 -37.23 -6.73 23.00
N LEU A 840 -36.27 -5.95 22.49
CA LEU A 840 -35.92 -5.89 21.08
C LEU A 840 -34.85 -6.93 20.73
N PRO A 841 -34.86 -7.46 19.49
CA PRO A 841 -33.84 -8.40 19.04
C PRO A 841 -32.47 -7.73 19.02
N ILE A 842 -31.48 -8.42 19.59
CA ILE A 842 -30.06 -8.01 19.55
C ILE A 842 -29.45 -8.59 18.26
N PRO A 843 -28.87 -7.78 17.37
CA PRO A 843 -28.31 -8.29 16.12
C PRO A 843 -27.14 -9.26 16.34
N ASP A 844 -27.05 -10.30 15.51
CA ASP A 844 -25.96 -11.29 15.59
C ASP A 844 -24.58 -10.65 15.42
N ALA A 845 -24.46 -9.65 14.54
CA ALA A 845 -23.23 -8.87 14.38
C ALA A 845 -22.77 -8.21 15.70
N LEU A 846 -23.71 -7.72 16.53
CA LEU A 846 -23.37 -7.08 17.80
C LEU A 846 -22.94 -8.12 18.85
N ARG A 847 -23.55 -9.32 18.84
CA ARG A 847 -23.11 -10.45 19.67
C ARG A 847 -21.73 -10.96 19.26
N GLN A 848 -21.47 -11.00 17.95
CA GLN A 848 -20.17 -11.41 17.42
C GLN A 848 -19.08 -10.39 17.76
N ILE A 849 -19.37 -9.09 17.68
CA ILE A 849 -18.47 -8.04 18.17
C ILE A 849 -18.12 -8.25 19.65
N ALA A 850 -19.11 -8.59 20.49
CA ALA A 850 -18.86 -8.88 21.90
C ALA A 850 -17.95 -10.10 22.12
N ALA A 851 -18.03 -11.11 21.25
CA ALA A 851 -17.20 -12.32 21.31
C ALA A 851 -15.78 -12.08 20.79
N ASP A 852 -15.66 -11.48 19.61
CA ASP A 852 -14.38 -11.30 18.90
C ASP A 852 -13.46 -10.30 19.61
N ARG A 853 -14.05 -9.34 20.34
CA ARG A 853 -13.34 -8.22 20.97
C ARG A 853 -13.37 -8.26 22.49
N ARG A 854 -13.74 -9.38 23.10
CA ARG A 854 -13.83 -9.47 24.57
C ARG A 854 -12.52 -9.13 25.29
N ASP A 855 -11.38 -9.42 24.64
CA ASP A 855 -10.02 -9.20 25.14
C ASP A 855 -9.44 -7.83 24.68
N ASP A 856 -10.24 -7.04 23.94
CA ASP A 856 -9.87 -5.69 23.56
C ASP A 856 -9.95 -4.74 24.77
N LEU A 857 -9.51 -3.50 24.54
CA LEU A 857 -9.57 -2.45 25.55
C LEU A 857 -11.02 -2.04 25.87
N TRP A 858 -11.17 -1.43 27.04
CA TRP A 858 -12.43 -0.84 27.51
C TRP A 858 -13.11 0.02 26.42
N PRO A 859 -14.45 -0.08 26.21
CA PRO A 859 -15.45 -0.80 27.02
C PRO A 859 -15.78 -2.22 26.55
N ALA A 860 -14.98 -2.84 25.67
CA ALA A 860 -15.33 -4.15 25.09
C ALA A 860 -15.55 -5.28 26.12
N PRO A 861 -14.78 -5.39 27.22
CA PRO A 861 -15.08 -6.33 28.30
C PRO A 861 -16.46 -6.09 28.95
N ALA A 862 -16.91 -4.84 29.09
CA ALA A 862 -18.23 -4.53 29.63
C ALA A 862 -19.35 -5.00 28.69
N LEU A 863 -19.15 -4.91 27.36
CA LEU A 863 -20.07 -5.48 26.37
C LEU A 863 -20.08 -7.02 26.44
N ALA A 864 -18.91 -7.66 26.61
CA ALA A 864 -18.81 -9.10 26.82
C ALA A 864 -19.55 -9.56 28.09
N LEU A 865 -19.50 -8.78 29.18
CA LEU A 865 -20.30 -9.04 30.38
C LEU A 865 -21.80 -8.99 30.06
N GLN A 866 -22.27 -7.95 29.37
CA GLN A 866 -23.70 -7.84 29.00
C GLN A 866 -24.14 -9.00 28.10
N ALA A 867 -23.24 -9.49 27.24
CA ALA A 867 -23.47 -10.67 26.41
C ALA A 867 -23.37 -12.01 27.16
N GLY A 868 -22.97 -12.01 28.43
CA GLY A 868 -22.81 -13.22 29.25
C GLY A 868 -21.58 -14.05 28.92
N LEU A 869 -20.58 -13.45 28.25
CA LEU A 869 -19.36 -14.13 27.81
C LEU A 869 -18.25 -14.14 28.87
N ILE A 870 -18.30 -13.19 29.82
CA ILE A 870 -17.40 -13.11 30.97
C ILE A 870 -18.21 -12.87 32.26
N GLY A 871 -17.58 -13.16 33.41
CA GLY A 871 -18.17 -12.92 34.74
C GLY A 871 -17.83 -11.55 35.33
N GLN A 872 -18.50 -11.17 36.42
CA GLN A 872 -18.19 -9.92 37.13
C GLN A 872 -16.76 -9.88 37.69
N ASP A 873 -16.24 -11.02 38.17
CA ASP A 873 -14.92 -11.07 38.81
C ASP A 873 -13.82 -10.84 37.78
N GLU A 874 -13.96 -11.45 36.61
CA GLU A 874 -13.09 -11.24 35.44
C GLU A 874 -13.14 -9.79 34.96
N LEU A 875 -14.34 -9.18 34.86
CA LEU A 875 -14.44 -7.76 34.51
C LEU A 875 -13.73 -6.85 35.51
N LEU A 876 -13.82 -7.15 36.81
CA LEU A 876 -13.14 -6.39 37.87
C LEU A 876 -11.62 -6.58 37.82
N GLU A 877 -11.13 -7.77 37.48
CA GLU A 877 -9.70 -8.00 37.25
C GLU A 877 -9.18 -7.19 36.05
N LEU A 878 -9.91 -7.23 34.93
CA LEU A 878 -9.59 -6.43 33.73
C LEU A 878 -9.60 -4.93 34.03
N ALA A 879 -10.53 -4.45 34.86
CA ALA A 879 -10.57 -3.06 35.30
C ALA A 879 -9.36 -2.68 36.17
N ARG A 880 -8.95 -3.56 37.09
CA ARG A 880 -7.80 -3.35 37.99
C ARG A 880 -6.45 -3.43 37.30
N ALA A 881 -6.34 -4.16 36.19
CA ALA A 881 -5.10 -4.34 35.45
C ALA A 881 -4.47 -3.02 34.94
N LYS A 882 -5.23 -1.92 34.90
CA LYS A 882 -4.72 -0.58 34.57
C LYS A 882 -3.76 -0.01 35.64
N GLY A 883 -3.92 -0.39 36.91
CA GLY A 883 -3.09 0.12 38.02
C GLY A 883 -3.31 1.62 38.33
N GLY A 884 -2.82 2.07 39.50
CA GLY A 884 -2.90 3.47 39.93
C GLY A 884 -4.29 4.11 39.86
N ASP A 885 -4.34 5.42 39.61
CA ASP A 885 -5.57 6.22 39.54
C ASP A 885 -6.48 5.77 38.37
N ALA A 886 -5.92 5.22 37.28
CA ALA A 886 -6.68 4.72 36.12
C ALA A 886 -7.42 3.40 36.43
N GLY A 887 -6.87 2.55 37.28
CA GLY A 887 -7.53 1.34 37.79
C GLY A 887 -8.71 1.65 38.70
N GLU A 888 -8.59 2.63 39.59
CA GLU A 888 -9.69 3.08 40.46
C GLU A 888 -10.84 3.70 39.66
N LEU A 889 -10.53 4.49 38.63
CA LEU A 889 -11.51 5.05 37.72
C LEU A 889 -12.18 3.96 36.85
N GLY A 890 -11.40 3.03 36.30
CA GLY A 890 -11.95 1.89 35.54
C GLY A 890 -12.86 0.98 36.37
N LEU A 891 -12.60 0.87 37.68
CA LEU A 891 -13.49 0.18 38.60
C LEU A 891 -14.85 0.87 38.74
N ALA A 892 -14.93 2.21 38.63
CA ALA A 892 -16.20 2.93 38.73
C ALA A 892 -17.12 2.57 37.57
N GLU A 893 -16.58 2.52 36.35
CA GLU A 893 -17.30 2.07 35.17
C GLU A 893 -17.68 0.59 35.27
N ALA A 894 -16.75 -0.27 35.69
CA ALA A 894 -17.02 -1.71 35.86
C ALA A 894 -18.16 -1.97 36.84
N TRP A 895 -18.14 -1.35 38.02
CA TRP A 895 -19.24 -1.49 38.98
C TRP A 895 -20.57 -0.98 38.43
N PHE A 896 -20.56 0.05 37.58
CA PHE A 896 -21.80 0.55 36.99
C PHE A 896 -22.41 -0.47 36.04
N TYR A 897 -21.60 -1.00 35.11
CA TYR A 897 -22.07 -1.99 34.15
C TYR A 897 -22.40 -3.34 34.81
N ILE A 898 -21.71 -3.72 35.88
CA ILE A 898 -22.11 -4.85 36.74
C ILE A 898 -23.49 -4.59 37.33
N GLY A 899 -23.73 -3.41 37.90
CA GLY A 899 -25.04 -3.07 38.46
C GLY A 899 -26.17 -3.19 37.44
N GLN A 900 -25.90 -2.75 36.21
CA GLN A 900 -26.88 -2.78 35.13
C GLN A 900 -27.12 -4.18 34.59
N TRP A 901 -26.07 -5.01 34.57
CA TRP A 901 -26.18 -6.44 34.27
C TRP A 901 -27.01 -7.18 35.35
N HIS A 902 -26.77 -6.93 36.64
CA HIS A 902 -27.59 -7.50 37.70
C HIS A 902 -29.05 -7.07 37.61
N LYS A 903 -29.29 -5.78 37.32
CA LYS A 903 -30.62 -5.21 37.12
C LYS A 903 -31.35 -5.90 35.97
N SER A 904 -30.68 -6.17 34.84
CA SER A 904 -31.29 -6.86 33.69
C SER A 904 -31.66 -8.32 33.98
N GLN A 905 -30.98 -8.95 34.94
CA GLN A 905 -31.30 -10.30 35.44
C GLN A 905 -32.33 -10.31 36.58
N GLY A 906 -32.91 -9.16 36.95
CA GLY A 906 -33.86 -9.05 38.07
C GLY A 906 -33.21 -9.15 39.46
N ARG A 907 -31.88 -9.12 39.56
CA ARG A 907 -31.13 -9.19 40.83
C ARG A 907 -30.92 -7.78 41.41
N LEU A 908 -31.98 -7.20 41.93
CA LEU A 908 -32.01 -5.79 42.35
C LEU A 908 -31.07 -5.47 43.52
N ASP A 909 -30.91 -6.36 44.49
CA ASP A 909 -30.01 -6.13 45.64
C ASP A 909 -28.54 -6.05 45.21
N ASP A 910 -28.12 -6.95 44.32
CA ASP A 910 -26.77 -6.93 43.74
C ASP A 910 -26.55 -5.68 42.90
N ALA A 911 -27.58 -5.27 42.13
CA ALA A 911 -27.55 -4.05 41.32
C ALA A 911 -27.34 -2.80 42.19
N LEU A 912 -28.12 -2.67 43.26
CA LEU A 912 -28.00 -1.57 44.22
C LEU A 912 -26.64 -1.55 44.91
N MET A 913 -26.09 -2.72 45.28
CA MET A 913 -24.73 -2.82 45.83
C MET A 913 -23.72 -2.28 44.82
N ALA A 914 -23.80 -2.70 43.57
CA ALA A 914 -22.86 -2.31 42.53
C ALA A 914 -22.94 -0.79 42.24
N PHE A 915 -24.14 -0.21 42.15
CA PHE A 915 -24.30 1.24 41.99
C PHE A 915 -23.76 2.04 43.19
N ARG A 916 -23.94 1.54 44.42
CA ARG A 916 -23.33 2.16 45.61
C ARG A 916 -21.81 2.13 45.54
N LYS A 917 -21.21 1.04 45.03
CA LYS A 917 -19.77 0.95 44.81
C LYS A 917 -19.27 1.93 43.74
N THR A 918 -20.01 2.08 42.62
CA THR A 918 -19.72 3.12 41.62
C THR A 918 -19.70 4.52 42.23
N VAL A 919 -20.74 4.87 43.01
CA VAL A 919 -20.81 6.18 43.65
C VAL A 919 -19.72 6.37 44.70
N ALA A 920 -19.39 5.32 45.47
CA ALA A 920 -18.34 5.35 46.50
C ALA A 920 -16.94 5.60 45.93
N LEU A 921 -16.67 5.15 44.70
CA LEU A 921 -15.42 5.45 43.98
C LEU A 921 -15.31 6.92 43.55
N ASN A 922 -16.41 7.66 43.59
CA ASN A 922 -16.45 9.11 43.41
C ASN A 922 -15.75 9.61 42.11
N ALA A 923 -15.84 8.84 41.03
CA ALA A 923 -15.39 9.23 39.69
C ALA A 923 -16.36 10.23 39.03
N THR A 924 -16.49 11.44 39.59
CA THR A 924 -17.55 12.41 39.21
C THR A 924 -17.52 12.84 37.74
N MET A 925 -16.34 12.74 37.11
CA MET A 925 -16.11 13.02 35.69
C MET A 925 -16.75 12.00 34.74
N TYR A 926 -17.14 10.83 35.24
CA TYR A 926 -17.72 9.76 34.43
C TYR A 926 -19.24 9.82 34.45
N LEU A 927 -19.84 9.54 33.29
CA LEU A 927 -21.28 9.39 33.16
C LEU A 927 -21.81 8.35 34.15
N GLU A 928 -21.08 7.25 34.31
CA GLU A 928 -21.39 6.10 35.15
C GLU A 928 -21.60 6.51 36.62
N HIS A 929 -20.82 7.47 37.13
CA HIS A 929 -21.02 8.00 38.47
C HIS A 929 -22.35 8.74 38.61
N LEU A 930 -22.64 9.64 37.67
CA LEU A 930 -23.89 10.40 37.63
C LEU A 930 -25.11 9.48 37.42
N ALA A 931 -24.99 8.56 36.47
CA ALA A 931 -25.96 7.54 36.12
C ALA A 931 -26.28 6.63 37.33
N ALA A 932 -25.26 6.16 38.06
CA ALA A 932 -25.47 5.38 39.28
C ALA A 932 -26.26 6.16 40.34
N ARG A 933 -26.07 7.50 40.44
CA ARG A 933 -26.89 8.33 41.34
C ARG A 933 -28.35 8.41 40.91
N PHE A 934 -28.64 8.37 39.61
CA PHE A 934 -30.02 8.27 39.12
C PHE A 934 -30.61 6.89 39.38
N GLU A 935 -29.85 5.83 39.19
CA GLU A 935 -30.29 4.44 39.44
C GLU A 935 -30.51 4.12 40.94
N LEU A 936 -29.91 4.90 41.85
CA LEU A 936 -30.10 4.79 43.30
C LEU A 936 -31.31 5.58 43.83
N ARG A 937 -31.94 6.42 43.01
CA ARG A 937 -33.17 7.16 43.34
C ARG A 937 -34.38 6.34 42.93
#